data_AF-A0A7V4JR11-F1
#
_entry.id   AF-A0A7V4JR11-F1
#
_cell.length_a   1.000
_cell.length_b   1.000
_cell.length_c   1.000
_cell.angle_alpha   90.00
_cell.angle_beta   90.00
_cell.angle_gamma   90.00
#
_symmetry.space_group_name_H-M   'P 1'
#
loop_
_entity.id
_entity.type
_entity.pdbx_description
1 polymer ?
#
loop_
_entity_poly.entity_id
_entity_poly.type
_entity_poly.pdbx_seq_one_letter_code
_entity_poly.pdbx_strand_id
1 'polypeptide(L)'
;MKRIGFFFFLLFIIFSKSLLAENFQFLIYSTKTYGDYLPEEILKTYFENLQKMLSQEGGKIEIKKFSQEEAFNFLRAGVYSGIAELKVITIKDNLSIEWRLYQFEKKEPYYFYVTGKKDNIRDLVNETFKLIKSVLEKRKIIEKIQIAGNLRIGEDVILPNIKTKEGDIFDLKKLNEDLKNIYKMGYFENVELKIDEGTKGIIVIFEVKENPSVKEIVFKGNKKIKTEDLSKIVEIKEGQIVTPKELDKALETIKMYYEQSGYLDTQVSVETEKAPPAQIKLIFNIKEGEKKYIKQIQFIGNKAFSDKDLKSYLSISEKTVFSPAKKITQYIRAFIRPEPFVEPGVYNIAFLYRDLAKIETAYKNKGYIEIRIGEPIVEEEPDGVIIKIPIEEGPQYKVGKVKINQDLFPEEKIYKKIQTFPGKIFSLKTLKEDESILTHLFSDYGYAYTKVNTKIDKDPKNKLVNITFDIDKGAVVYIGKINIEGNTKTRDKVIRREFKIAEGWPYSASRIEESERRLRRLGYFEEVKIDKEKGAKENELNLKVKVKEMLTGSFAIGGGYSSYDKFVIMGDITERNFLGKGQRVTLSARLGARTTRYALNFFDPYFRDSRYSMGWSLYNFELQYDDFTKDSKGGSIRFGYGFTSELYAYIGYRYDDTQLEDLTENVASIILESKDIHITSAVQLGLIYDSRNRYFLPTKGWYHKIETEYAGKYFGGDSNFFKFEGQHQVYFPIFKITGHINLGYGYITEGGAKKVPVFERYFLGGINSVRGFKYGDISPKDPETGDKIGGTRMFYLQTEAIFPLMKNINLNGVIFFDMGNVWDLKTGFQGSDLRKSIGFGLRWLSPFGPLRIEWGYNIDRKPDEDSSNFNFQIGGEF
;
A
#
# COMPACT_ATOMS: atom_id res chain seq x y z
N MET A 1 -55.32 39.18 -31.54
CA MET A 1 -56.50 39.82 -30.91
C MET A 1 -56.01 40.82 -29.87
N LYS A 2 -56.38 42.10 -30.05
CA LYS A 2 -56.55 43.19 -29.06
C LYS A 2 -55.32 43.57 -28.18
N ARG A 3 -54.64 44.69 -28.50
CA ARG A 3 -54.84 46.08 -27.95
C ARG A 3 -54.23 46.18 -26.53
N ILE A 4 -53.33 47.08 -26.11
CA ILE A 4 -52.84 48.45 -26.42
C ILE A 4 -51.52 48.57 -25.59
N GLY A 5 -50.44 49.30 -25.89
CA GLY A 5 -50.12 50.28 -26.90
C GLY A 5 -48.71 50.86 -26.63
N PHE A 6 -48.02 51.21 -27.73
CA PHE A 6 -47.36 52.50 -27.92
C PHE A 6 -46.26 52.94 -26.94
N PHE A 7 -44.98 52.66 -27.25
CA PHE A 7 -44.06 53.60 -27.92
C PHE A 7 -42.62 53.05 -27.84
N PHE A 8 -42.11 52.60 -28.98
CA PHE A 8 -40.69 52.40 -29.20
C PHE A 8 -40.13 53.69 -29.81
N PHE A 9 -38.96 54.10 -29.32
CA PHE A 9 -37.93 54.83 -30.04
C PHE A 9 -38.06 56.34 -30.33
N LEU A 10 -37.13 57.06 -29.68
CA LEU A 10 -36.24 58.08 -30.26
C LEU A 10 -36.75 59.54 -30.37
N LEU A 11 -36.39 60.33 -29.35
CA LEU A 11 -35.75 61.65 -29.49
C LEU A 11 -35.00 61.86 -28.15
N PHE A 12 -33.70 61.56 -28.04
CA PHE A 12 -32.61 62.54 -28.21
C PHE A 12 -33.08 64.00 -28.03
N ILE A 13 -32.44 64.71 -27.10
CA ILE A 13 -32.81 66.02 -26.51
C ILE A 13 -33.87 65.79 -25.40
N ILE A 14 -33.53 65.72 -24.13
CA ILE A 14 -32.86 66.76 -23.35
C ILE A 14 -31.80 66.07 -22.51
N PHE A 15 -30.54 66.46 -22.75
CA PHE A 15 -29.44 66.32 -21.81
C PHE A 15 -29.99 66.49 -20.40
N SER A 16 -29.88 65.42 -19.60
CA SER A 16 -30.11 65.50 -18.16
C SER A 16 -29.47 66.79 -17.70
N LYS A 17 -30.31 67.74 -17.26
CA LYS A 17 -29.87 68.87 -16.47
C LYS A 17 -28.82 68.30 -15.54
N SER A 18 -27.57 68.69 -15.74
CA SER A 18 -26.70 68.91 -14.60
C SER A 18 -27.59 69.73 -13.68
N LEU A 19 -28.15 69.09 -12.65
CA LEU A 19 -28.47 69.79 -11.42
C LEU A 19 -27.10 70.29 -10.97
N LEU A 20 -26.73 71.42 -11.57
CA LEU A 20 -25.78 72.37 -11.05
C LEU A 20 -26.08 72.40 -9.58
N ALA A 21 -25.08 71.96 -8.82
CA ALA A 21 -25.04 71.98 -7.38
C ALA A 21 -25.85 73.19 -6.90
N GLU A 22 -26.98 72.94 -6.24
CA GLU A 22 -27.43 73.89 -5.25
C GLU A 22 -26.19 74.09 -4.38
N ASN A 23 -25.62 75.29 -4.39
CA ASN A 23 -24.42 75.58 -3.62
C ASN A 23 -24.78 75.37 -2.15
N PHE A 24 -24.57 74.16 -1.63
CA PHE A 24 -24.98 73.83 -0.28
C PHE A 24 -24.06 74.58 0.68
N GLN A 25 -24.63 75.58 1.35
CA GLN A 25 -23.91 76.36 2.35
C GLN A 25 -24.18 75.80 3.73
N PHE A 26 -23.11 75.52 4.47
CA PHE A 26 -23.17 74.89 5.76
C PHE A 26 -22.55 75.78 6.82
N LEU A 27 -23.28 76.06 7.89
CA LEU A 27 -22.79 76.87 9.00
C LEU A 27 -22.43 76.01 10.20
N ILE A 28 -21.16 75.96 10.56
CA ILE A 28 -20.73 75.47 11.87
C ILE A 28 -20.87 76.63 12.84
N TYR A 29 -21.91 76.59 13.67
CA TYR A 29 -22.22 77.71 14.58
C TYR A 29 -21.59 77.57 15.97
N SER A 30 -21.25 76.34 16.36
CA SER A 30 -20.68 76.01 17.66
C SER A 30 -19.65 74.89 17.52
N THR A 31 -18.49 75.06 18.16
CA THR A 31 -17.46 74.02 18.31
C THR A 31 -17.01 74.01 19.75
N LYS A 32 -17.21 72.89 20.44
CA LYS A 32 -16.81 72.69 21.84
C LYS A 32 -15.74 71.61 21.92
N THR A 33 -14.61 71.93 22.51
CA THR A 33 -13.50 70.99 22.69
C THR A 33 -13.46 70.50 24.14
N TYR A 34 -13.33 69.19 24.32
CA TYR A 34 -13.29 68.51 25.61
C TYR A 34 -12.08 67.56 25.66
N GLY A 35 -11.40 67.46 26.81
CA GLY A 35 -10.28 66.54 27.01
C GLY A 35 -8.90 67.21 26.96
N ASP A 36 -7.88 66.46 26.56
CA ASP A 36 -6.47 66.92 26.52
C ASP A 36 -6.27 68.09 25.54
N TYR A 37 -5.22 68.90 25.76
CA TYR A 37 -4.91 70.03 24.89
C TYR A 37 -4.82 69.62 23.41
N LEU A 38 -5.57 70.34 22.56
CA LEU A 38 -5.58 70.20 21.11
C LEU A 38 -5.00 71.49 20.51
N PRO A 39 -3.83 71.45 19.86
CA PRO A 39 -3.30 72.62 19.16
C PRO A 39 -4.32 73.14 18.15
N GLU A 40 -4.57 74.46 18.14
CA GLU A 40 -5.56 75.09 17.25
C GLU A 40 -5.28 74.78 15.77
N GLU A 41 -4.00 74.58 15.41
CA GLU A 41 -3.54 74.23 14.07
C GLU A 41 -4.11 72.91 13.55
N ILE A 42 -4.36 71.92 14.41
CA ILE A 42 -4.88 70.61 14.00
C ILE A 42 -6.35 70.74 13.58
N LEU A 43 -7.17 71.43 14.37
CA LEU A 43 -8.57 71.71 14.03
C LEU A 43 -8.68 72.62 12.80
N LYS A 44 -7.80 73.62 12.70
CA LYS A 44 -7.73 74.49 11.52
C LYS A 44 -7.42 73.67 10.26
N THR A 45 -6.42 72.78 10.32
CA THR A 45 -6.04 71.90 9.21
C THR A 45 -7.17 70.94 8.82
N TYR A 46 -7.91 70.41 9.80
CA TYR A 46 -9.10 69.60 9.55
C TYR A 46 -10.16 70.36 8.75
N PHE A 47 -10.51 71.57 9.19
CA PHE A 47 -11.54 72.37 8.53
C PHE A 47 -11.11 72.87 7.15
N GLU A 48 -9.87 73.32 6.99
CA GLU A 48 -9.34 73.78 5.70
C GLU A 48 -9.36 72.65 4.66
N ASN A 49 -8.95 71.44 5.03
CA ASN A 49 -8.98 70.28 4.14
C ASN A 49 -10.41 69.83 3.83
N LEU A 50 -11.30 69.81 4.83
CA LEU A 50 -12.71 69.48 4.62
C LEU A 50 -13.40 70.50 3.70
N GLN A 51 -13.15 71.80 3.92
CA GLN A 51 -13.65 72.87 3.07
C GLN A 51 -13.14 72.71 1.63
N LYS A 52 -11.85 72.41 1.45
CA LYS A 52 -11.26 72.18 0.13
C LYS A 52 -11.93 71.00 -0.61
N MET A 53 -12.20 69.89 0.09
CA MET A 53 -12.88 68.74 -0.51
C MET A 53 -14.35 69.04 -0.85
N LEU A 54 -15.07 69.75 0.01
CA LEU A 54 -16.47 70.12 -0.26
C LEU A 54 -16.60 71.16 -1.37
N SER A 55 -15.68 72.11 -1.48
CA SER A 55 -15.68 73.12 -2.55
C SER A 55 -15.45 72.52 -3.93
N GLN A 56 -14.72 71.41 -4.03
CA GLN A 56 -14.58 70.66 -5.29
C GLN A 56 -15.91 70.05 -5.78
N GLU A 57 -16.89 69.91 -4.89
CA GLU A 57 -18.21 69.30 -5.15
C GLU A 57 -19.34 70.34 -5.05
N GLY A 58 -19.01 71.64 -5.07
CA GLY A 58 -19.99 72.74 -5.04
C GLY A 58 -20.52 73.10 -3.65
N GLY A 59 -19.96 72.54 -2.57
CA GLY A 59 -20.32 72.86 -1.18
C GLY A 59 -19.44 73.94 -0.54
N LYS A 60 -20.01 74.76 0.36
CA LYS A 60 -19.27 75.78 1.13
C LYS A 60 -19.53 75.60 2.62
N ILE A 61 -18.48 75.49 3.42
CA ILE A 61 -18.57 75.56 4.89
C ILE A 61 -18.17 76.97 5.34
N GLU A 62 -18.97 77.56 6.24
CA GLU A 62 -18.61 78.74 7.01
C GLU A 62 -18.55 78.38 8.51
N ILE A 63 -17.52 78.87 9.19
CA ILE A 63 -17.34 78.70 10.63
C ILE A 63 -17.49 80.09 11.26
N LYS A 64 -18.59 80.32 11.98
CA LYS A 64 -18.88 81.58 12.68
C LYS A 64 -19.54 81.26 14.01
N LYS A 65 -19.14 81.92 15.09
CA LYS A 65 -19.76 81.73 16.40
C LYS A 65 -21.08 82.52 16.45
N PHE A 66 -22.20 81.81 16.44
CA PHE A 66 -23.54 82.37 16.64
C PHE A 66 -24.19 81.73 17.86
N SER A 67 -25.16 82.41 18.47
CA SER A 67 -26.05 81.73 19.41
C SER A 67 -26.84 80.64 18.67
N GLN A 68 -27.26 79.60 19.39
CA GLN A 68 -28.06 78.53 18.77
C GLN A 68 -29.33 79.10 18.13
N GLU A 69 -29.99 80.07 18.78
CA GLU A 69 -31.22 80.67 18.27
C GLU A 69 -30.99 81.41 16.93
N GLU A 70 -29.90 82.18 16.81
CA GLU A 70 -29.52 82.86 15.55
C GLU A 70 -29.19 81.85 14.44
N ALA A 71 -28.43 80.80 14.73
CA ALA A 71 -28.08 79.78 13.74
C ALA A 71 -29.32 79.08 13.18
N PHE A 72 -30.28 78.72 14.05
CA PHE A 72 -31.55 78.14 13.62
C PHE A 72 -32.43 79.13 12.87
N ASN A 73 -32.37 80.43 13.20
CA ASN A 73 -33.05 81.46 12.41
C ASN A 73 -32.45 81.58 11.01
N PHE A 74 -31.13 81.49 10.83
CA PHE A 74 -30.51 81.44 9.50
C PHE A 74 -30.91 80.18 8.71
N LEU A 75 -31.02 79.02 9.38
CA LEU A 75 -31.53 77.80 8.76
C LEU A 75 -32.99 77.94 8.29
N ARG A 76 -33.85 78.56 9.12
CA ARG A 76 -35.26 78.81 8.78
C ARG A 76 -35.43 79.86 7.69
N ALA A 77 -34.56 80.85 7.64
CA ALA A 77 -34.54 81.88 6.61
C ALA A 77 -33.95 81.38 5.27
N GLY A 78 -33.46 80.13 5.21
CA GLY A 78 -32.89 79.55 4.00
C GLY A 78 -31.51 80.10 3.62
N VAL A 79 -30.82 80.78 4.54
CA VAL A 79 -29.50 81.37 4.29
C VAL A 79 -28.41 80.29 4.23
N TYR A 80 -28.55 79.23 5.03
CA TYR A 80 -27.72 78.03 4.97
C TYR A 80 -28.60 76.80 4.75
N SER A 81 -28.10 75.84 3.97
CA SER A 81 -28.76 74.56 3.70
C SER A 81 -28.69 73.60 4.88
N GLY A 82 -27.74 73.81 5.79
CA GLY A 82 -27.61 73.08 7.04
C GLY A 82 -26.77 73.85 8.04
N ILE A 83 -27.01 73.60 9.33
CA ILE A 83 -26.16 74.12 10.41
C ILE A 83 -25.66 72.95 11.25
N ALA A 84 -24.45 73.04 11.80
CA ALA A 84 -23.98 72.05 12.77
C ALA A 84 -23.38 72.62 14.04
N GLU A 85 -23.54 71.81 15.08
CA GLU A 85 -22.74 71.87 16.29
C GLU A 85 -21.69 70.76 16.24
N LEU A 86 -20.46 71.10 16.61
CA LEU A 86 -19.35 70.16 16.72
C LEU A 86 -18.92 69.98 18.17
N LYS A 87 -18.71 68.73 18.57
CA LYS A 87 -17.99 68.38 19.79
C LYS A 87 -16.72 67.65 19.44
N VAL A 88 -15.60 68.19 19.87
CA VAL A 88 -14.27 67.64 19.64
C VAL A 88 -13.80 67.05 20.96
N ILE A 89 -13.54 65.76 21.00
CA ILE A 89 -13.10 65.05 22.20
C ILE A 89 -11.69 64.53 21.96
N THR A 90 -10.76 64.87 22.84
CA THR A 90 -9.36 64.46 22.78
C THR A 90 -8.98 63.60 23.97
N ILE A 91 -8.43 62.42 23.69
CA ILE A 91 -7.91 61.50 24.71
C ILE A 91 -6.56 61.00 24.22
N LYS A 92 -5.47 61.44 24.87
CA LYS A 92 -4.08 61.20 24.45
C LYS A 92 -3.85 61.58 22.99
N ASP A 93 -3.53 60.60 22.14
CA ASP A 93 -3.24 60.80 20.71
C ASP A 93 -4.48 60.63 19.83
N ASN A 94 -5.64 60.29 20.40
CA ASN A 94 -6.88 60.09 19.65
C ASN A 94 -7.77 61.34 19.70
N LEU A 95 -8.43 61.58 18.58
CA LEU A 95 -9.35 62.67 18.32
C LEU A 95 -10.68 62.08 17.85
N SER A 96 -11.78 62.47 18.49
CA SER A 96 -13.14 62.23 18.03
C SER A 96 -13.80 63.55 17.68
N ILE A 97 -14.40 63.65 16.51
CA ILE A 97 -15.17 64.83 16.07
C ILE A 97 -16.60 64.38 15.85
N GLU A 98 -17.48 64.79 16.76
CA GLU A 98 -18.90 64.50 16.73
C GLU A 98 -19.65 65.65 16.05
N TRP A 99 -20.37 65.33 14.99
CA TRP A 99 -21.18 66.24 14.19
C TRP A 99 -22.66 66.09 14.57
N ARG A 100 -23.30 67.21 14.88
CA ARG A 100 -24.75 67.31 15.00
C ARG A 100 -25.28 68.29 13.97
N LEU A 101 -25.73 67.75 12.83
CA LEU A 101 -26.14 68.48 11.64
C LEU A 101 -27.67 68.60 11.55
N TYR A 102 -28.17 69.84 11.54
CA TYR A 102 -29.58 70.19 11.35
C TYR A 102 -29.85 70.67 9.92
N GLN A 103 -30.92 70.17 9.30
CA GLN A 103 -31.42 70.59 7.99
C GLN A 103 -32.90 70.95 8.10
N PHE A 104 -33.36 71.91 7.30
CA PHE A 104 -34.73 72.43 7.38
C PHE A 104 -35.81 71.35 7.17
N GLU A 105 -35.56 70.38 6.28
CA GLU A 105 -36.53 69.32 5.92
C GLU A 105 -36.71 68.24 7.00
N LYS A 106 -35.90 68.20 8.07
CA LYS A 106 -35.88 67.10 9.04
C LYS A 106 -36.07 67.58 10.49
N LYS A 107 -36.98 66.94 11.24
CA LYS A 107 -37.24 67.24 12.66
C LYS A 107 -36.07 66.91 13.58
N GLU A 108 -35.30 65.87 13.27
CA GLU A 108 -34.14 65.44 14.07
C GLU A 108 -32.82 65.65 13.32
N PRO A 109 -31.74 66.10 14.00
CA PRO A 109 -30.44 66.27 13.37
C PRO A 109 -29.84 64.93 12.95
N TYR A 110 -29.05 64.97 11.88
CA TYR A 110 -28.09 63.92 11.59
C TYR A 110 -26.97 63.97 12.62
N TYR A 111 -26.74 62.86 13.30
CA TYR A 111 -25.66 62.71 14.26
C TYR A 111 -24.69 61.63 13.75
N PHE A 112 -23.43 62.00 13.60
CA PHE A 112 -22.35 61.08 13.24
C PHE A 112 -21.05 61.55 13.88
N TYR A 113 -20.09 60.66 14.04
CA TYR A 113 -18.78 61.00 14.58
C TYR A 113 -17.70 60.33 13.75
N VAL A 114 -16.52 60.96 13.72
CA VAL A 114 -15.32 60.39 13.11
C VAL A 114 -14.23 60.31 14.16
N THR A 115 -13.45 59.22 14.15
CA THR A 115 -12.37 59.02 15.11
C THR A 115 -11.06 58.72 14.40
N GLY A 116 -9.96 59.26 14.91
CA GLY A 116 -8.64 58.91 14.41
C GLY A 116 -7.53 59.53 15.25
N LYS A 117 -6.28 59.36 14.80
CA LYS A 117 -5.11 59.89 15.51
C LYS A 117 -4.85 61.35 15.15
N LYS A 118 -4.35 62.14 16.10
CA LYS A 118 -3.95 63.55 15.92
C LYS A 118 -3.00 63.73 14.72
N ASP A 119 -2.09 62.78 14.52
CA ASP A 119 -1.08 62.82 13.44
C ASP A 119 -1.60 62.38 12.06
N ASN A 120 -2.85 61.89 11.97
CA ASN A 120 -3.44 61.43 10.71
C ASN A 120 -4.81 62.08 10.46
N ILE A 121 -4.80 63.42 10.39
CA ILE A 121 -6.02 64.22 10.20
C ILE A 121 -6.72 63.95 8.85
N ARG A 122 -5.96 63.49 7.84
CA ARG A 122 -6.46 63.26 6.48
C ARG A 122 -7.54 62.19 6.43
N ASP A 123 -7.40 61.12 7.22
CA ASP A 123 -8.38 60.04 7.26
C ASP A 123 -9.69 60.51 7.91
N LEU A 124 -9.62 61.30 9.00
CA LEU A 124 -10.81 61.93 9.59
C LEU A 124 -11.51 62.84 8.59
N VAL A 125 -10.77 63.63 7.82
CA VAL A 125 -11.35 64.52 6.79
C VAL A 125 -12.04 63.70 5.70
N ASN A 126 -11.40 62.66 5.17
CA ASN A 126 -11.97 61.81 4.12
C ASN A 126 -13.26 61.12 4.58
N GLU A 127 -13.28 60.61 5.80
CA GLU A 127 -14.45 59.95 6.39
C GLU A 127 -15.58 60.95 6.64
N THR A 128 -15.26 62.12 7.20
CA THR A 128 -16.23 63.21 7.41
C THR A 128 -16.84 63.64 6.08
N PHE A 129 -16.01 63.83 5.05
CA PHE A 129 -16.46 64.22 3.72
C PHE A 129 -17.43 63.20 3.12
N LYS A 130 -17.12 61.89 3.22
CA LYS A 130 -18.01 60.82 2.75
C LYS A 130 -19.37 60.84 3.46
N LEU A 131 -19.37 61.00 4.79
CA LEU A 131 -20.60 61.04 5.58
C LEU A 131 -21.44 62.27 5.24
N ILE A 132 -20.84 63.46 5.18
CA ILE A 132 -21.52 64.68 4.74
C ILE A 132 -22.07 64.51 3.32
N LYS A 133 -21.28 63.97 2.39
CA LYS A 133 -21.73 63.71 1.00
C LYS A 133 -22.91 62.75 0.95
N SER A 134 -22.92 61.67 1.74
CA SER A 134 -24.06 60.75 1.81
C SER A 134 -25.35 61.41 2.30
N VAL A 135 -25.24 62.34 3.26
CA VAL A 135 -26.36 63.14 3.76
C VAL A 135 -26.87 64.10 2.68
N LEU A 136 -25.95 64.73 1.93
CA LEU A 136 -26.27 65.67 0.86
C LEU A 136 -26.89 64.99 -0.38
N GLU A 137 -26.44 63.79 -0.74
CA GLU A 137 -26.89 63.08 -1.94
C GLU A 137 -28.16 62.22 -1.74
N LYS A 138 -28.78 62.24 -0.54
CA LYS A 138 -29.94 61.40 -0.18
C LYS A 138 -29.74 59.91 -0.50
N ARG A 139 -28.50 59.38 -0.39
CA ARG A 139 -28.20 57.97 -0.69
C ARG A 139 -28.37 57.10 0.55
N LYS A 140 -29.11 56.00 0.42
CA LYS A 140 -29.32 55.02 1.51
C LYS A 140 -28.02 54.23 1.74
N ILE A 141 -27.64 54.06 3.00
CA ILE A 141 -26.48 53.26 3.42
C ILE A 141 -26.94 51.87 3.89
N ILE A 142 -26.06 50.88 3.83
CA ILE A 142 -26.30 49.55 4.40
C ILE A 142 -26.16 49.66 5.92
N GLU A 143 -27.27 49.52 6.64
CA GLU A 143 -27.30 49.54 8.10
C GLU A 143 -26.84 48.20 8.67
N LYS A 144 -27.29 47.09 8.08
CA LYS A 144 -27.02 45.74 8.58
C LYS A 144 -27.12 44.71 7.46
N ILE A 145 -26.32 43.65 7.55
CA ILE A 145 -26.42 42.47 6.69
C ILE A 145 -26.86 41.28 7.55
N GLN A 146 -27.88 40.55 7.10
CA GLN A 146 -28.41 39.37 7.79
C GLN A 146 -28.50 38.19 6.84
N ILE A 147 -28.30 36.99 7.37
CA ILE A 147 -28.59 35.74 6.69
C ILE A 147 -29.83 35.15 7.34
N ALA A 148 -30.76 34.66 6.53
CA ALA A 148 -31.97 34.01 7.02
C ALA A 148 -32.19 32.69 6.26
N GLY A 149 -32.74 31.68 6.94
CA GLY A 149 -33.04 30.38 6.33
C GLY A 149 -31.88 29.38 6.29
N ASN A 150 -30.67 29.77 6.73
CA ASN A 150 -29.61 28.82 7.03
C ASN A 150 -29.94 28.02 8.29
N LEU A 151 -29.75 26.71 8.22
CA LEU A 151 -30.07 25.75 9.28
C LEU A 151 -28.81 25.04 9.78
N ARG A 152 -27.94 24.62 8.87
CA ARG A 152 -26.70 23.91 9.18
C ARG A 152 -25.45 24.70 8.83
N ILE A 153 -25.50 25.51 7.77
CA ILE A 153 -24.37 26.31 7.35
C ILE A 153 -24.34 27.56 8.24
N GLY A 154 -23.30 27.66 9.05
CA GLY A 154 -23.10 28.81 9.93
C GLY A 154 -22.89 30.09 9.12
N GLU A 155 -23.32 31.22 9.70
CA GLU A 155 -23.11 32.55 9.07
C GLU A 155 -21.63 32.86 8.87
N ASP A 156 -20.75 32.30 9.70
CA ASP A 156 -19.29 32.38 9.60
C ASP A 156 -18.72 31.79 8.30
N VAL A 157 -19.45 30.87 7.67
CA VAL A 157 -19.09 30.30 6.35
C VAL A 157 -19.62 31.18 5.20
N ILE A 158 -20.76 31.83 5.40
CA ILE A 158 -21.48 32.59 4.37
C ILE A 158 -20.97 34.02 4.26
N LEU A 159 -20.85 34.72 5.40
CA LEU A 159 -20.47 36.14 5.47
C LEU A 159 -19.12 36.48 4.79
N PRO A 160 -18.06 35.66 4.87
CA PRO A 160 -16.80 35.95 4.17
C PRO A 160 -16.91 36.00 2.64
N ASN A 161 -17.98 35.42 2.07
CA ASN A 161 -18.22 35.41 0.63
C ASN A 161 -19.04 36.62 0.14
N ILE A 162 -19.42 37.52 1.07
CA ILE A 162 -20.15 38.76 0.80
C ILE A 162 -19.16 39.93 0.82
N LYS A 163 -19.07 40.68 -0.29
CA LYS A 163 -18.19 41.85 -0.44
C LYS A 163 -18.81 43.13 0.13
N THR A 164 -20.14 43.20 0.22
CA THR A 164 -20.87 44.32 0.83
C THR A 164 -20.67 44.32 2.34
N LYS A 165 -20.45 45.49 2.94
CA LYS A 165 -20.25 45.67 4.37
C LYS A 165 -21.25 46.65 4.96
N GLU A 166 -21.49 46.56 6.26
CA GLU A 166 -22.24 47.57 7.01
C GLU A 166 -21.52 48.93 6.88
N GLY A 167 -22.29 49.98 6.59
CA GLY A 167 -21.79 51.33 6.28
C GLY A 167 -21.51 51.59 4.79
N ASP A 168 -21.54 50.57 3.92
CA ASP A 168 -21.41 50.77 2.48
C ASP A 168 -22.60 51.58 1.91
N ILE A 169 -22.39 52.28 0.79
CA ILE A 169 -23.49 52.86 0.02
C ILE A 169 -24.28 51.72 -0.62
N PHE A 170 -25.60 51.79 -0.56
CA PHE A 170 -26.47 50.79 -1.18
C PHE A 170 -26.24 50.71 -2.70
N ASP A 171 -25.76 49.56 -3.16
CA ASP A 171 -25.50 49.25 -4.57
C ASP A 171 -26.05 47.87 -4.95
N LEU A 172 -27.11 47.87 -5.75
CA LEU A 172 -27.77 46.66 -6.24
C LEU A 172 -26.86 45.77 -7.11
N LYS A 173 -25.88 46.34 -7.83
CA LYS A 173 -24.97 45.54 -8.65
C LYS A 173 -24.03 44.73 -7.76
N LYS A 174 -23.51 45.36 -6.71
CA LYS A 174 -22.64 44.70 -5.71
C LYS A 174 -23.40 43.61 -4.95
N LEU A 175 -24.63 43.89 -4.53
CA LEU A 175 -25.49 42.89 -3.87
C LEU A 175 -25.83 41.69 -4.78
N ASN A 176 -26.01 41.91 -6.07
CA ASN A 176 -26.24 40.81 -7.02
C ASN A 176 -24.97 39.95 -7.25
N GLU A 177 -23.78 40.55 -7.19
CA GLU A 177 -22.54 39.77 -7.17
C GLU A 177 -22.42 38.91 -5.90
N ASP A 178 -22.77 39.49 -4.74
CA ASP A 178 -22.73 38.77 -3.47
C ASP A 178 -23.72 37.60 -3.45
N LEU A 179 -24.95 37.79 -3.96
CA LEU A 179 -25.93 36.72 -4.15
C LEU A 179 -25.36 35.58 -5.02
N LYS A 180 -24.71 35.94 -6.14
CA LYS A 180 -24.06 34.94 -7.02
C LYS A 180 -22.91 34.22 -6.33
N ASN A 181 -22.15 34.90 -5.48
CA ASN A 181 -21.06 34.27 -4.73
C ASN A 181 -21.61 33.25 -3.74
N ILE A 182 -22.68 33.59 -3.01
CA ILE A 182 -23.35 32.67 -2.09
C ILE A 182 -23.91 31.46 -2.85
N TYR A 183 -24.57 31.67 -3.98
CA TYR A 183 -25.10 30.55 -4.80
C TYR A 183 -23.98 29.63 -5.31
N LYS A 184 -22.83 30.19 -5.72
CA LYS A 184 -21.66 29.43 -6.19
C LYS A 184 -21.00 28.56 -5.12
N MET A 185 -21.30 28.78 -3.83
CA MET A 185 -20.80 27.93 -2.76
C MET A 185 -21.37 26.50 -2.85
N GLY A 186 -22.48 26.29 -3.58
CA GLY A 186 -23.09 24.97 -3.81
C GLY A 186 -23.90 24.43 -2.63
N TYR A 187 -23.92 25.14 -1.50
CA TYR A 187 -24.67 24.72 -0.30
C TYR A 187 -26.17 25.03 -0.35
N PHE A 188 -26.63 25.85 -1.30
CA PHE A 188 -28.00 26.39 -1.30
C PHE A 188 -28.74 26.05 -2.59
N GLU A 189 -29.99 25.59 -2.46
CA GLU A 189 -30.94 25.35 -3.55
C GLU A 189 -31.40 26.69 -4.16
N ASN A 190 -31.62 27.68 -3.30
CA ASN A 190 -32.05 29.02 -3.67
C ASN A 190 -31.43 30.07 -2.75
N VAL A 191 -31.15 31.25 -3.29
CA VAL A 191 -30.67 32.43 -2.56
C VAL A 191 -31.44 33.64 -3.06
N GLU A 192 -32.20 34.28 -2.18
CA GLU A 192 -33.00 35.46 -2.46
C GLU A 192 -32.47 36.66 -1.69
N LEU A 193 -32.60 37.84 -2.29
CA LEU A 193 -32.22 39.11 -1.68
C LEU A 193 -33.49 39.83 -1.23
N LYS A 194 -33.65 40.03 0.08
CA LYS A 194 -34.66 40.90 0.67
C LYS A 194 -34.03 42.17 1.23
N ILE A 195 -34.77 43.26 1.14
CA ILE A 195 -34.31 44.60 1.44
C ILE A 195 -35.38 45.25 2.30
N ASP A 196 -35.04 45.54 3.55
CA ASP A 196 -35.92 46.18 4.52
C ASP A 196 -35.40 47.58 4.91
N GLU A 197 -36.30 48.46 5.32
CA GLU A 197 -35.93 49.80 5.81
C GLU A 197 -35.58 49.74 7.30
N GLY A 198 -34.39 50.21 7.66
CA GLY A 198 -33.93 50.35 9.04
C GLY A 198 -33.99 51.80 9.53
N THR A 199 -33.57 52.02 10.78
CA THR A 199 -33.63 53.35 11.42
C THR A 199 -32.54 54.31 10.93
N LYS A 200 -31.44 53.77 10.39
CA LYS A 200 -30.25 54.49 9.93
C LYS A 200 -29.93 54.24 8.45
N GLY A 201 -30.53 53.22 7.83
CA GLY A 201 -30.30 52.87 6.43
C GLY A 201 -31.17 51.71 5.94
N ILE A 202 -30.60 50.84 5.12
CA ILE A 202 -31.23 49.62 4.58
C ILE A 202 -30.66 48.39 5.28
N ILE A 203 -31.52 47.46 5.65
CA ILE A 203 -31.14 46.12 6.10
C ILE A 203 -31.21 45.18 4.91
N VAL A 204 -30.10 44.51 4.61
CA VAL A 204 -30.03 43.52 3.53
C VAL A 204 -30.09 42.12 4.12
N ILE A 205 -31.07 41.34 3.68
CA ILE A 205 -31.29 39.98 4.15
C ILE A 205 -31.06 39.02 2.97
N PHE A 206 -30.07 38.15 3.08
CA PHE A 206 -29.91 37.02 2.17
C PHE A 206 -30.71 35.83 2.71
N GLU A 207 -31.86 35.57 2.10
CA GLU A 207 -32.67 34.39 2.40
C GLU A 207 -32.13 33.20 1.62
N VAL A 208 -31.59 32.22 2.33
CA VAL A 208 -31.02 31.02 1.75
C VAL A 208 -31.90 29.81 2.05
N LYS A 209 -32.04 28.92 1.06
CA LYS A 209 -32.63 27.60 1.24
C LYS A 209 -31.53 26.57 1.01
N GLU A 210 -31.09 25.88 2.07
CA GLU A 210 -30.01 24.90 1.97
C GLU A 210 -30.35 23.72 1.06
N ASN A 211 -29.38 23.30 0.25
CA ASN A 211 -29.45 22.03 -0.48
C ASN A 211 -29.47 20.87 0.53
N PRO A 212 -30.36 19.89 0.35
CA PRO A 212 -30.42 18.77 1.28
C PRO A 212 -29.13 17.94 1.17
N SER A 213 -28.62 17.52 2.33
CA SER A 213 -27.51 16.56 2.40
C SER A 213 -28.00 15.17 2.77
N VAL A 214 -27.21 14.16 2.44
CA VAL A 214 -27.57 12.76 2.69
C VAL A 214 -27.48 12.45 4.18
N LYS A 215 -28.59 12.03 4.79
CA LYS A 215 -28.61 11.52 6.16
C LYS A 215 -28.18 10.06 6.21
N GLU A 216 -28.72 9.27 5.30
CA GLU A 216 -28.59 7.82 5.28
C GLU A 216 -28.83 7.34 3.84
N ILE A 217 -28.12 6.27 3.46
CA ILE A 217 -28.30 5.57 2.19
C ILE A 217 -28.86 4.19 2.49
N VAL A 218 -30.00 3.87 1.89
CA VAL A 218 -30.68 2.58 2.08
C VAL A 218 -30.87 1.89 0.75
N PHE A 219 -30.53 0.61 0.71
CA PHE A 219 -30.78 -0.27 -0.42
C PHE A 219 -31.96 -1.17 -0.08
N LYS A 220 -32.95 -1.24 -0.98
CA LYS A 220 -34.14 -2.10 -0.85
C LYS A 220 -34.24 -3.03 -2.04
N GLY A 221 -34.59 -4.29 -1.77
CA GLY A 221 -34.75 -5.31 -2.81
C GLY A 221 -33.47 -6.06 -3.19
N ASN A 222 -32.31 -5.69 -2.61
CA ASN A 222 -31.06 -6.41 -2.78
C ASN A 222 -31.02 -7.71 -1.94
N LYS A 223 -31.54 -8.82 -2.48
CA LYS A 223 -31.53 -10.14 -1.82
C LYS A 223 -30.30 -10.97 -2.21
N LYS A 224 -29.75 -10.74 -3.40
CA LYS A 224 -28.62 -11.52 -3.95
C LYS A 224 -27.26 -10.88 -3.68
N ILE A 225 -27.20 -9.55 -3.54
CA ILE A 225 -25.98 -8.80 -3.23
C ILE A 225 -26.11 -8.15 -1.85
N LYS A 226 -25.04 -8.26 -1.05
CA LYS A 226 -24.98 -7.69 0.30
C LYS A 226 -24.91 -6.16 0.26
N THR A 227 -25.58 -5.52 1.22
CA THR A 227 -25.64 -4.07 1.35
C THR A 227 -24.26 -3.45 1.55
N GLU A 228 -23.34 -4.12 2.25
CA GLU A 228 -21.98 -3.62 2.48
C GLU A 228 -21.18 -3.50 1.19
N ASP A 229 -21.42 -4.36 0.21
CA ASP A 229 -20.72 -4.34 -1.07
C ASP A 229 -21.23 -3.18 -1.95
N LEU A 230 -22.55 -2.96 -1.96
CA LEU A 230 -23.16 -1.80 -2.65
C LEU A 230 -22.72 -0.47 -2.03
N SER A 231 -22.58 -0.42 -0.70
CA SER A 231 -22.15 0.78 0.01
C SER A 231 -20.70 1.16 -0.30
N LYS A 232 -19.84 0.21 -0.68
CA LYS A 232 -18.42 0.48 -1.02
C LYS A 232 -18.24 1.04 -2.44
N ILE A 233 -19.14 0.70 -3.36
CA ILE A 233 -19.04 1.11 -4.77
C ILE A 233 -19.77 2.43 -5.05
N VAL A 234 -20.77 2.78 -4.24
CA VAL A 234 -21.48 4.07 -4.35
C VAL A 234 -20.58 5.16 -3.78
N GLU A 235 -20.21 6.13 -4.62
CA GLU A 235 -19.30 7.22 -4.24
C GLU A 235 -19.94 8.28 -3.32
N ILE A 236 -21.27 8.25 -3.16
CA ILE A 236 -22.03 9.16 -2.31
C ILE A 236 -21.85 8.79 -0.84
N LYS A 237 -21.46 9.76 -0.01
CA LYS A 237 -21.29 9.57 1.44
C LYS A 237 -22.37 10.27 2.25
N GLU A 238 -22.60 9.76 3.46
CA GLU A 238 -23.40 10.47 4.47
C GLU A 238 -22.79 11.86 4.75
N GLY A 239 -23.65 12.87 4.83
CA GLY A 239 -23.28 14.28 4.99
C GLY A 239 -23.00 15.05 3.69
N GLN A 240 -22.86 14.37 2.54
CA GLN A 240 -22.61 15.00 1.24
C GLN A 240 -23.89 15.65 0.68
N ILE A 241 -23.73 16.77 -0.03
CA ILE A 241 -24.78 17.35 -0.90
C ILE A 241 -24.71 16.66 -2.25
N VAL A 242 -25.83 16.11 -2.70
CA VAL A 242 -25.86 15.26 -3.88
C VAL A 242 -26.48 15.99 -5.06
N THR A 243 -25.79 15.94 -6.19
CA THR A 243 -26.25 16.47 -7.48
C THR A 243 -26.97 15.39 -8.31
N PRO A 244 -27.85 15.77 -9.25
CA PRO A 244 -28.50 14.82 -10.16
C PRO A 244 -27.50 13.92 -10.91
N LYS A 245 -26.37 14.49 -11.33
CA LYS A 245 -25.30 13.76 -12.01
C LYS A 245 -24.67 12.66 -11.14
N GLU A 246 -24.50 12.91 -9.85
CA GLU A 246 -23.99 11.92 -8.90
C GLU A 246 -25.00 10.79 -8.64
N LEU A 247 -26.30 11.12 -8.61
CA LEU A 247 -27.37 10.11 -8.53
C LEU A 247 -27.38 9.21 -9.76
N ASP A 248 -27.32 9.79 -10.96
CA ASP A 248 -27.28 9.03 -12.22
C ASP A 248 -26.06 8.10 -12.27
N LYS A 249 -24.88 8.61 -11.88
CA LYS A 249 -23.65 7.81 -11.77
C LYS A 249 -23.80 6.68 -10.76
N ALA A 250 -24.42 6.93 -9.60
CA ALA A 250 -24.66 5.90 -8.59
C ALA A 250 -25.63 4.81 -9.10
N LEU A 251 -26.71 5.19 -9.77
CA LEU A 251 -27.66 4.26 -10.40
C LEU A 251 -26.96 3.38 -11.45
N GLU A 252 -26.16 3.99 -12.33
CA GLU A 252 -25.37 3.28 -13.35
C GLU A 252 -24.34 2.34 -12.71
N THR A 253 -23.64 2.78 -11.67
CA THR A 253 -22.63 1.98 -10.95
C THR A 253 -23.25 0.75 -10.29
N ILE A 254 -24.39 0.91 -9.61
CA ILE A 254 -25.12 -0.21 -9.00
C ILE A 254 -25.59 -1.17 -10.09
N LYS A 255 -26.20 -0.66 -11.17
CA LYS A 255 -26.66 -1.49 -12.30
C LYS A 255 -25.51 -2.29 -12.92
N MET A 256 -24.39 -1.63 -13.23
CA MET A 256 -23.19 -2.28 -13.77
C MET A 256 -22.63 -3.34 -12.82
N TYR A 257 -22.67 -3.11 -11.50
CA TYR A 257 -22.20 -4.09 -10.52
C TYR A 257 -23.08 -5.36 -10.48
N TYR A 258 -24.40 -5.19 -10.61
CA TYR A 258 -25.34 -6.30 -10.75
C TYR A 258 -25.13 -7.08 -12.06
N GLU A 259 -24.94 -6.37 -13.18
CA GLU A 259 -24.63 -6.98 -14.48
C GLU A 259 -23.29 -7.72 -14.46
N GLN A 260 -22.26 -7.16 -13.80
CA GLN A 260 -20.98 -7.84 -13.56
C GLN A 260 -21.14 -9.07 -12.65
N SER A 261 -22.10 -9.05 -11.74
CA SER A 261 -22.43 -10.20 -10.89
C SER A 261 -23.32 -11.23 -11.61
N GLY A 262 -23.67 -10.97 -12.88
CA GLY A 262 -24.45 -11.83 -13.77
C GLY A 262 -25.97 -11.71 -13.64
N TYR A 263 -26.46 -10.68 -12.95
CA TYR A 263 -27.88 -10.37 -12.83
C TYR A 263 -28.27 -9.34 -13.90
N LEU A 264 -28.54 -9.85 -15.10
CA LEU A 264 -28.99 -9.03 -16.23
C LEU A 264 -30.43 -8.54 -16.02
N ASP A 265 -30.82 -7.46 -16.70
CA ASP A 265 -32.16 -6.85 -16.57
C ASP A 265 -32.47 -6.28 -15.17
N THR A 266 -31.44 -6.04 -14.35
CA THR A 266 -31.59 -5.38 -13.04
C THR A 266 -32.05 -3.94 -13.22
N GLN A 267 -33.15 -3.57 -12.56
CA GLN A 267 -33.67 -2.21 -12.54
C GLN A 267 -33.33 -1.55 -11.20
N VAL A 268 -32.75 -0.36 -11.28
CA VAL A 268 -32.39 0.45 -10.12
C VAL A 268 -33.08 1.80 -10.25
N SER A 269 -33.85 2.20 -9.24
CA SER A 269 -34.40 3.53 -9.10
C SER A 269 -34.00 4.13 -7.76
N VAL A 270 -34.02 5.45 -7.66
CA VAL A 270 -33.74 6.17 -6.41
C VAL A 270 -34.96 7.00 -6.00
N GLU A 271 -35.37 6.85 -4.75
CA GLU A 271 -36.39 7.66 -4.11
C GLU A 271 -35.73 8.50 -3.00
N THR A 272 -36.15 9.76 -2.88
CA THR A 272 -35.65 10.67 -1.85
C THR A 272 -36.73 10.92 -0.82
N GLU A 273 -36.46 10.59 0.44
CA GLU A 273 -37.36 10.88 1.57
C GLU A 273 -36.80 12.05 2.38
N LYS A 274 -37.61 13.07 2.69
CA LYS A 274 -37.15 14.26 3.42
C LYS A 274 -36.91 13.92 4.89
N ALA A 275 -35.75 14.30 5.42
CA ALA A 275 -35.37 14.17 6.82
C ALA A 275 -35.02 15.55 7.40
N PRO A 276 -35.74 16.06 8.41
CA PRO A 276 -35.40 17.33 9.03
C PRO A 276 -34.10 17.26 9.87
N PRO A 277 -33.31 18.35 9.97
CA PRO A 277 -33.38 19.59 9.17
C PRO A 277 -32.56 19.50 7.87
N ALA A 278 -33.16 19.89 6.73
CA ALA A 278 -32.52 19.95 5.40
C ALA A 278 -31.63 18.73 5.05
N GLN A 279 -32.13 17.52 5.31
CA GLN A 279 -31.52 16.27 4.88
C GLN A 279 -32.48 15.45 4.03
N ILE A 280 -31.92 14.51 3.28
CA ILE A 280 -32.66 13.49 2.56
C ILE A 280 -32.10 12.11 2.89
N LYS A 281 -32.99 11.13 2.94
CA LYS A 281 -32.66 9.71 2.91
C LYS A 281 -32.74 9.25 1.46
N LEU A 282 -31.65 8.68 0.96
CA LEU A 282 -31.59 8.12 -0.39
C LEU A 282 -31.97 6.65 -0.32
N ILE A 283 -33.06 6.27 -1.00
CA ILE A 283 -33.55 4.90 -1.03
C ILE A 283 -33.37 4.37 -2.45
N PHE A 284 -32.35 3.52 -2.63
CA PHE A 284 -32.14 2.80 -3.88
C PHE A 284 -33.04 1.56 -3.90
N ASN A 285 -34.09 1.61 -4.71
CA ASN A 285 -34.99 0.49 -4.95
C ASN A 285 -34.44 -0.36 -6.09
N ILE A 286 -34.08 -1.60 -5.77
CA ILE A 286 -33.42 -2.53 -6.68
C ILE A 286 -34.37 -3.69 -6.94
N LYS A 287 -34.79 -3.82 -8.20
CA LYS A 287 -35.44 -5.03 -8.71
C LYS A 287 -34.37 -5.87 -9.38
N GLU A 288 -33.83 -6.81 -8.61
CA GLU A 288 -32.78 -7.72 -9.06
C GLU A 288 -33.31 -8.56 -10.24
N GLY A 289 -32.53 -8.62 -11.31
CA GLY A 289 -32.84 -9.46 -12.45
C GLY A 289 -32.43 -10.92 -12.22
N GLU A 290 -32.68 -11.77 -13.22
CA GLU A 290 -32.36 -13.20 -13.14
C GLU A 290 -30.88 -13.47 -13.44
N LYS A 291 -30.31 -14.43 -12.73
CA LYS A 291 -28.90 -14.79 -12.89
C LYS A 291 -28.73 -15.62 -14.17
N LYS A 292 -28.10 -15.06 -15.20
CA LYS A 292 -27.84 -15.77 -16.46
C LYS A 292 -26.50 -16.49 -16.42
N TYR A 293 -26.47 -17.71 -16.94
CA TYR A 293 -25.26 -18.53 -17.02
C TYR A 293 -24.77 -18.67 -18.46
N ILE A 294 -23.46 -18.67 -18.66
CA ILE A 294 -22.80 -18.96 -19.93
C ILE A 294 -22.94 -20.45 -20.22
N LYS A 295 -23.76 -20.76 -21.22
CA LYS A 295 -23.96 -22.11 -21.73
C LYS A 295 -22.79 -22.54 -22.60
N GLN A 296 -22.40 -21.67 -23.52
CA GLN A 296 -21.33 -21.93 -24.47
C GLN A 296 -20.57 -20.65 -24.84
N ILE A 297 -19.26 -20.78 -25.03
CA ILE A 297 -18.36 -19.79 -25.61
C ILE A 297 -17.81 -20.41 -26.89
N GLN A 298 -18.09 -19.76 -28.01
CA GLN A 298 -17.66 -20.17 -29.34
C GLN A 298 -16.71 -19.12 -29.92
N PHE A 299 -15.60 -19.58 -30.49
CA PHE A 299 -14.71 -18.74 -31.27
C PHE A 299 -14.97 -19.02 -32.76
N ILE A 300 -15.11 -17.97 -33.56
CA ILE A 300 -15.43 -18.10 -34.98
C ILE A 300 -14.25 -17.57 -35.78
N GLY A 301 -13.58 -18.44 -36.54
CA GLY A 301 -12.47 -18.07 -37.42
C GLY A 301 -11.08 -18.42 -36.89
N ASN A 302 -10.97 -18.95 -35.67
CA ASN A 302 -9.71 -19.49 -35.15
C ASN A 302 -9.32 -20.82 -35.81
N LYS A 303 -8.05 -20.92 -36.22
CA LYS A 303 -7.42 -22.09 -36.83
C LYS A 303 -6.06 -22.40 -36.18
N ALA A 304 -5.33 -21.37 -35.75
CA ALA A 304 -4.02 -21.50 -35.10
C ALA A 304 -4.11 -21.96 -33.64
N PHE A 305 -5.19 -21.58 -32.95
CA PHE A 305 -5.49 -22.02 -31.59
C PHE A 305 -6.80 -22.78 -31.55
N SER A 306 -6.84 -23.84 -30.73
CA SER A 306 -8.10 -24.52 -30.45
C SER A 306 -8.99 -23.68 -29.52
N ASP A 307 -10.30 -23.87 -29.59
CA ASP A 307 -11.24 -23.22 -28.67
C ASP A 307 -10.85 -23.47 -27.20
N LYS A 308 -10.34 -24.66 -26.90
CA LYS A 308 -9.87 -25.02 -25.55
C LYS A 308 -8.69 -24.15 -25.10
N ASP A 309 -7.76 -23.86 -26.00
CA ASP A 309 -6.61 -23.00 -25.71
C ASP A 309 -7.08 -21.55 -25.47
N LEU A 310 -7.99 -21.04 -26.31
CA LEU A 310 -8.54 -19.69 -26.19
C LEU A 310 -9.38 -19.53 -24.91
N LYS A 311 -10.21 -20.52 -24.57
CA LYS A 311 -10.97 -20.58 -23.31
C LYS A 311 -10.06 -20.51 -22.09
N SER A 312 -8.80 -20.96 -22.17
CA SER A 312 -7.87 -20.92 -21.04
C SER A 312 -7.40 -19.50 -20.67
N TYR A 313 -7.54 -18.52 -21.59
CA TYR A 313 -7.21 -17.11 -21.34
C TYR A 313 -8.39 -16.32 -20.76
N LEU A 314 -9.60 -16.87 -20.83
CA LEU A 314 -10.81 -16.28 -20.27
C LEU A 314 -10.90 -16.55 -18.76
N SER A 315 -11.35 -15.54 -18.03
CA SER A 315 -11.68 -15.61 -16.60
C SER A 315 -13.11 -16.13 -16.39
N ILE A 316 -13.93 -16.09 -17.43
CA ILE A 316 -15.25 -16.69 -17.51
C ILE A 316 -15.17 -18.12 -18.06
N SER A 317 -16.11 -18.98 -17.69
CA SER A 317 -16.15 -20.38 -18.14
C SER A 317 -17.57 -20.82 -18.43
N GLU A 318 -17.74 -21.84 -19.27
CA GLU A 318 -19.03 -22.49 -19.53
C GLU A 318 -19.54 -23.27 -18.31
N LYS A 319 -20.86 -23.32 -18.11
CA LYS A 319 -21.52 -24.13 -17.08
C LYS A 319 -21.28 -25.62 -17.35
N THR A 320 -20.56 -26.33 -16.46
CA THR A 320 -20.24 -27.78 -16.62
C THR A 320 -20.96 -28.65 -15.57
N VAL A 321 -21.31 -29.90 -15.93
CA VAL A 321 -21.98 -30.91 -15.06
C VAL A 321 -21.10 -31.39 -13.89
N PHE A 322 -19.76 -31.27 -13.99
CA PHE A 322 -18.80 -31.57 -12.90
C PHE A 322 -18.58 -30.41 -11.89
N SER A 323 -19.53 -29.48 -11.82
CA SER A 323 -19.53 -28.32 -10.92
C SER A 323 -19.38 -28.65 -9.42
N PRO A 324 -19.83 -29.80 -8.88
CA PRO A 324 -19.65 -30.14 -7.45
C PRO A 324 -18.19 -30.46 -7.05
N ALA A 325 -17.45 -31.23 -7.86
CA ALA A 325 -16.04 -31.55 -7.58
C ALA A 325 -15.11 -30.33 -7.79
N LYS A 326 -15.47 -29.45 -8.73
CA LYS A 326 -14.84 -28.12 -8.90
C LYS A 326 -15.16 -27.18 -7.73
N LYS A 327 -16.36 -27.25 -7.13
CA LYS A 327 -16.74 -26.50 -5.91
C LYS A 327 -15.89 -26.89 -4.69
N ILE A 328 -15.59 -28.17 -4.49
CA ILE A 328 -14.74 -28.64 -3.38
C ILE A 328 -13.29 -28.16 -3.55
N THR A 329 -12.74 -28.29 -4.77
CA THR A 329 -11.42 -27.72 -5.08
C THR A 329 -11.41 -26.18 -5.06
N GLN A 330 -12.56 -25.52 -5.25
CA GLN A 330 -12.73 -24.07 -5.15
C GLN A 330 -12.86 -23.58 -3.71
N TYR A 331 -13.53 -24.32 -2.81
CA TYR A 331 -13.55 -24.04 -1.37
C TYR A 331 -12.14 -24.10 -0.76
N ILE A 332 -11.36 -25.12 -1.13
CA ILE A 332 -9.96 -25.24 -0.70
C ILE A 332 -9.10 -24.11 -1.29
N ARG A 333 -9.39 -23.63 -2.52
CA ARG A 333 -8.67 -22.51 -3.15
C ARG A 333 -9.03 -21.14 -2.58
N ALA A 334 -10.30 -20.91 -2.23
CA ALA A 334 -10.78 -19.65 -1.64
C ALA A 334 -10.15 -19.40 -0.26
N PHE A 335 -9.79 -20.46 0.46
CA PHE A 335 -9.05 -20.38 1.72
C PHE A 335 -7.59 -19.91 1.54
N ILE A 336 -6.99 -20.09 0.35
CA ILE A 336 -5.56 -19.86 0.10
C ILE A 336 -5.29 -18.56 -0.67
N ARG A 337 -6.27 -18.00 -1.40
CA ARG A 337 -6.14 -16.74 -2.16
C ARG A 337 -7.35 -15.84 -1.94
N PRO A 338 -7.19 -14.62 -1.38
CA PRO A 338 -8.30 -13.71 -1.11
C PRO A 338 -8.72 -12.87 -2.34
N GLU A 339 -8.52 -13.36 -3.56
CA GLU A 339 -9.09 -12.69 -4.75
C GLU A 339 -10.55 -13.14 -4.95
N PRO A 340 -11.50 -12.21 -5.20
CA PRO A 340 -12.88 -12.56 -5.51
C PRO A 340 -12.93 -13.29 -6.85
N PHE A 341 -13.14 -14.61 -6.81
CA PHE A 341 -13.38 -15.41 -8.02
C PHE A 341 -14.86 -15.46 -8.34
N VAL A 342 -15.20 -15.06 -9.57
CA VAL A 342 -16.55 -15.16 -10.14
C VAL A 342 -17.00 -16.62 -10.10
N GLU A 343 -18.27 -16.83 -9.75
CA GLU A 343 -18.86 -18.17 -9.79
C GLU A 343 -18.77 -18.74 -11.23
N PRO A 344 -18.23 -19.96 -11.41
CA PRO A 344 -18.05 -20.54 -12.74
C PRO A 344 -19.38 -20.60 -13.51
N GLY A 345 -19.38 -20.14 -14.76
CA GLY A 345 -20.60 -20.09 -15.55
C GLY A 345 -21.34 -18.77 -15.48
N VAL A 346 -20.99 -17.81 -14.62
CA VAL A 346 -21.72 -16.54 -14.54
C VAL A 346 -21.29 -15.59 -15.66
N TYR A 347 -22.27 -15.02 -16.36
CA TYR A 347 -22.01 -14.03 -17.40
C TYR A 347 -21.46 -12.73 -16.79
N ASN A 348 -20.29 -12.28 -17.26
CA ASN A 348 -19.72 -10.98 -16.90
C ASN A 348 -19.02 -10.38 -18.12
N ILE A 349 -19.63 -9.34 -18.68
CA ILE A 349 -19.16 -8.71 -19.92
C ILE A 349 -17.85 -7.91 -19.73
N ALA A 350 -17.64 -7.31 -18.56
CA ALA A 350 -16.43 -6.54 -18.27
C ALA A 350 -15.18 -7.44 -18.22
N PHE A 351 -15.30 -8.64 -17.62
CA PHE A 351 -14.22 -9.62 -17.65
C PHE A 351 -13.98 -10.16 -19.05
N LEU A 352 -15.03 -10.40 -19.84
CA LEU A 352 -14.90 -10.81 -21.23
C LEU A 352 -14.06 -9.81 -22.04
N TYR A 353 -14.41 -8.52 -22.06
CA TYR A 353 -13.66 -7.51 -22.82
C TYR A 353 -12.20 -7.40 -22.38
N ARG A 354 -11.94 -7.44 -21.07
CA ARG A 354 -10.57 -7.47 -20.53
C ARG A 354 -9.79 -8.69 -21.02
N ASP A 355 -10.44 -9.85 -21.10
CA ASP A 355 -9.79 -11.10 -21.46
C ASP A 355 -9.63 -11.26 -22.98
N LEU A 356 -10.43 -10.57 -23.82
CA LEU A 356 -10.18 -10.48 -25.25
C LEU A 356 -8.80 -9.90 -25.57
N ALA A 357 -8.36 -8.86 -24.84
CA ALA A 357 -7.02 -8.30 -24.99
C ALA A 357 -5.91 -9.33 -24.67
N LYS A 358 -6.17 -10.27 -23.75
CA LYS A 358 -5.24 -11.38 -23.46
C LYS A 358 -5.16 -12.35 -24.62
N ILE A 359 -6.30 -12.67 -25.23
CA ILE A 359 -6.35 -13.52 -26.43
C ILE A 359 -5.58 -12.84 -27.57
N GLU A 360 -5.84 -11.56 -27.83
CA GLU A 360 -5.13 -10.79 -28.85
C GLU A 360 -3.61 -10.82 -28.61
N THR A 361 -3.20 -10.61 -27.36
CA THR A 361 -1.79 -10.70 -26.95
C THR A 361 -1.23 -12.10 -27.15
N ALA A 362 -1.99 -13.16 -26.86
CA ALA A 362 -1.57 -14.56 -27.08
C ALA A 362 -1.31 -14.86 -28.57
N TYR A 363 -2.16 -14.36 -29.46
CA TYR A 363 -1.96 -14.41 -30.91
C TYR A 363 -0.71 -13.63 -31.35
N LYS A 364 -0.56 -12.38 -30.90
CA LYS A 364 0.62 -11.56 -31.17
C LYS A 364 1.92 -12.20 -30.64
N ASN A 365 1.84 -12.96 -29.57
CA ASN A 365 2.96 -13.72 -29.01
C ASN A 365 3.36 -14.95 -29.83
N LYS A 366 2.50 -15.39 -30.76
CA LYS A 366 2.73 -16.48 -31.72
C LYS A 366 2.91 -15.97 -33.15
N GLY A 367 3.12 -14.67 -33.35
CA GLY A 367 3.46 -14.08 -34.65
C GLY A 367 2.27 -13.56 -35.45
N TYR A 368 1.04 -13.65 -34.92
CA TYR A 368 -0.16 -13.12 -35.57
C TYR A 368 -0.34 -11.65 -35.21
N ILE A 369 0.42 -10.76 -35.85
CA ILE A 369 0.44 -9.33 -35.51
C ILE A 369 -0.80 -8.57 -36.00
N GLU A 370 -1.48 -9.11 -37.00
CA GLU A 370 -2.66 -8.53 -37.66
C GLU A 370 -3.97 -9.13 -37.16
N ILE A 371 -3.93 -9.85 -36.04
CA ILE A 371 -5.10 -10.39 -35.36
C ILE A 371 -6.15 -9.29 -35.13
N ARG A 372 -7.39 -9.57 -35.49
CA ARG A 372 -8.55 -8.76 -35.12
C ARG A 372 -9.56 -9.64 -34.39
N ILE A 373 -10.02 -9.15 -33.25
CA ILE A 373 -11.09 -9.77 -32.48
C ILE A 373 -12.31 -8.88 -32.65
N GLY A 374 -13.38 -9.42 -33.21
CA GLY A 374 -14.65 -8.71 -33.38
C GLY A 374 -15.39 -8.55 -32.05
N GLU A 375 -16.42 -7.71 -32.04
CA GLU A 375 -17.29 -7.57 -30.87
C GLU A 375 -17.99 -8.90 -30.54
N PRO A 376 -18.01 -9.34 -29.27
CA PRO A 376 -18.73 -10.55 -28.88
C PRO A 376 -20.23 -10.42 -29.16
N ILE A 377 -20.78 -11.39 -29.88
CA ILE A 377 -22.21 -11.51 -30.12
C ILE A 377 -22.78 -12.39 -29.01
N VAL A 378 -23.74 -11.86 -28.25
CA VAL A 378 -24.38 -12.55 -27.12
C VAL A 378 -25.78 -12.95 -27.54
N GLU A 379 -26.02 -14.24 -27.64
CA GLU A 379 -27.33 -14.81 -27.94
C GLU A 379 -27.97 -15.30 -26.64
N GLU A 380 -29.17 -14.79 -26.32
CA GLU A 380 -29.92 -15.21 -25.15
C GLU A 380 -30.79 -16.43 -25.46
N GLU A 381 -30.71 -17.45 -24.60
CA GLU A 381 -31.55 -18.64 -24.63
C GLU A 381 -32.29 -18.78 -23.27
N PRO A 382 -33.42 -19.53 -23.21
CA PRO A 382 -34.19 -19.71 -21.98
C PRO A 382 -33.39 -20.29 -20.79
N ASP A 383 -32.30 -21.01 -21.05
CA ASP A 383 -31.46 -21.69 -20.05
C ASP A 383 -30.06 -21.06 -19.86
N GLY A 384 -29.75 -19.94 -20.54
CA GLY A 384 -28.46 -19.26 -20.43
C GLY A 384 -28.12 -18.31 -21.59
N VAL A 385 -26.84 -17.98 -21.75
CA VAL A 385 -26.31 -17.17 -22.85
C VAL A 385 -25.23 -17.92 -23.63
N ILE A 386 -25.22 -17.74 -24.95
CA ILE A 386 -24.16 -18.20 -25.86
C ILE A 386 -23.36 -16.98 -26.30
N ILE A 387 -22.04 -17.03 -26.10
CA ILE A 387 -21.12 -15.96 -26.48
C ILE A 387 -20.34 -16.40 -27.72
N LYS A 388 -20.50 -15.68 -28.83
CA LYS A 388 -19.76 -15.90 -30.07
C LYS A 388 -18.72 -14.79 -30.25
N ILE A 389 -17.46 -15.17 -30.40
CA ILE A 389 -16.33 -14.23 -30.52
C ILE A 389 -15.71 -14.38 -31.91
N PRO A 390 -15.96 -13.45 -32.85
CA PRO A 390 -15.34 -13.46 -34.16
C PRO A 390 -13.84 -13.17 -34.08
N ILE A 391 -13.03 -13.94 -34.81
CA ILE A 391 -11.56 -13.85 -34.83
C ILE A 391 -11.08 -13.88 -36.29
N GLU A 392 -10.34 -12.85 -36.70
CA GLU A 392 -9.57 -12.83 -37.94
C GLU A 392 -8.08 -12.93 -37.60
N GLU A 393 -7.50 -14.12 -37.68
CA GLU A 393 -6.12 -14.37 -37.20
C GLU A 393 -5.03 -13.61 -37.98
N GLY A 394 -5.23 -13.41 -39.28
CA GLY A 394 -4.19 -12.92 -40.18
C GLY A 394 -3.04 -13.94 -40.40
N PRO A 395 -2.03 -13.59 -41.20
CA PRO A 395 -0.87 -14.47 -41.41
C PRO A 395 0.09 -14.46 -40.21
N GLN A 396 0.80 -15.57 -40.01
CA GLN A 396 1.87 -15.65 -39.02
C GLN A 396 3.17 -15.05 -39.57
N TYR A 397 3.74 -14.10 -38.83
CA TYR A 397 4.98 -13.42 -39.16
C TYR A 397 6.20 -13.97 -38.41
N LYS A 398 7.34 -13.97 -39.09
CA LYS A 398 8.66 -14.20 -38.49
C LYS A 398 9.42 -12.88 -38.35
N VAL A 399 10.39 -12.84 -37.44
CA VAL A 399 11.31 -11.71 -37.31
C VAL A 399 12.22 -11.68 -38.54
N GLY A 400 12.22 -10.55 -39.23
CA GLY A 400 13.11 -10.23 -40.34
C GLY A 400 14.43 -9.65 -39.82
N LYS A 401 14.78 -8.43 -40.27
CA LYS A 401 15.97 -7.72 -39.79
C LYS A 401 15.72 -7.11 -38.41
N VAL A 402 16.71 -7.22 -37.53
CA VAL A 402 16.72 -6.55 -36.22
C VAL A 402 17.85 -5.53 -36.24
N LYS A 403 17.53 -4.27 -35.96
CA LYS A 403 18.51 -3.16 -35.88
C LYS A 403 18.40 -2.47 -34.54
N ILE A 404 19.54 -2.14 -33.93
CA ILE A 404 19.60 -1.42 -32.66
C ILE A 404 20.43 -0.15 -32.86
N ASN A 405 19.78 1.00 -32.85
CA ASN A 405 20.44 2.29 -33.03
C ASN A 405 20.81 2.87 -31.65
N GLN A 406 22.11 2.85 -31.32
CA GLN A 406 22.69 3.38 -30.08
C GLN A 406 24.21 3.59 -30.24
N ASP A 407 24.85 4.29 -29.29
CA ASP A 407 26.25 4.74 -29.37
C ASP A 407 27.13 4.37 -28.17
N LEU A 408 26.62 3.59 -27.20
CA LEU A 408 27.28 3.35 -25.91
C LEU A 408 27.94 1.96 -25.79
N PHE A 409 27.31 0.91 -26.34
CA PHE A 409 27.78 -0.46 -26.21
C PHE A 409 28.15 -1.07 -27.58
N PRO A 410 29.09 -2.01 -27.63
CA PRO A 410 29.29 -2.81 -28.83
C PRO A 410 28.02 -3.62 -29.16
N GLU A 411 27.63 -3.66 -30.43
CA GLU A 411 26.42 -4.37 -30.90
C GLU A 411 26.37 -5.83 -30.42
N GLU A 412 27.49 -6.56 -30.50
CA GLU A 412 27.58 -7.96 -30.07
C GLU A 412 27.15 -8.18 -28.61
N LYS A 413 27.46 -7.22 -27.72
CA LYS A 413 27.12 -7.30 -26.29
C LYS A 413 25.62 -7.13 -26.07
N ILE A 414 24.96 -6.33 -26.91
CA ILE A 414 23.52 -6.11 -26.84
C ILE A 414 22.78 -7.29 -27.47
N TYR A 415 23.21 -7.76 -28.64
CA TYR A 415 22.59 -8.90 -29.32
C TYR A 415 22.60 -10.14 -28.44
N LYS A 416 23.65 -10.41 -27.65
CA LYS A 416 23.68 -11.53 -26.69
C LYS A 416 22.63 -11.45 -25.56
N LYS A 417 22.06 -10.26 -25.30
CA LYS A 417 21.09 -10.03 -24.20
C LYS A 417 19.64 -10.06 -24.65
N ILE A 418 19.36 -9.70 -25.91
CA ILE A 418 17.99 -9.72 -26.44
C ILE A 418 17.62 -11.12 -26.95
N GLN A 419 16.32 -11.38 -27.05
CA GLN A 419 15.78 -12.67 -27.48
C GLN A 419 15.19 -12.63 -28.90
N THR A 420 14.87 -11.43 -29.39
CA THR A 420 14.38 -11.14 -30.74
C THR A 420 15.53 -11.25 -31.76
N PHE A 421 15.48 -12.28 -32.61
CA PHE A 421 16.48 -12.52 -33.66
C PHE A 421 15.83 -12.90 -34.98
N PRO A 422 16.47 -12.59 -36.12
CA PRO A 422 16.02 -13.01 -37.44
C PRO A 422 15.69 -14.51 -37.51
N GLY A 423 14.59 -14.85 -38.19
CA GLY A 423 14.14 -16.22 -38.43
C GLY A 423 13.24 -16.83 -37.33
N LYS A 424 13.23 -16.26 -36.11
CA LYS A 424 12.28 -16.69 -35.07
C LYS A 424 10.86 -16.21 -35.38
N ILE A 425 9.86 -16.89 -34.82
CA ILE A 425 8.47 -16.40 -34.86
C ILE A 425 8.39 -15.10 -34.05
N PHE A 426 7.71 -14.09 -34.59
CA PHE A 426 7.51 -12.83 -33.88
C PHE A 426 6.74 -13.07 -32.56
N SER A 427 7.15 -12.40 -31.49
CA SER A 427 6.43 -12.45 -30.22
C SER A 427 6.43 -11.08 -29.56
N LEU A 428 5.24 -10.49 -29.37
CA LEU A 428 5.10 -9.20 -28.70
C LEU A 428 5.66 -9.23 -27.27
N LYS A 429 5.49 -10.35 -26.56
CA LYS A 429 6.07 -10.57 -25.23
C LYS A 429 7.59 -10.47 -25.27
N THR A 430 8.23 -11.20 -26.17
CA THR A 430 9.70 -11.17 -26.31
C THR A 430 10.19 -9.78 -26.69
N LEU A 431 9.48 -9.08 -27.59
CA LEU A 431 9.79 -7.71 -27.96
C LEU A 431 9.74 -6.76 -26.74
N LYS A 432 8.69 -6.86 -25.92
CA LYS A 432 8.53 -6.04 -24.71
C LYS A 432 9.56 -6.38 -23.62
N GLU A 433 9.92 -7.65 -23.48
CA GLU A 433 11.03 -8.08 -22.61
C GLU A 433 12.36 -7.49 -23.08
N ASP A 434 12.62 -7.49 -24.40
CA ASP A 434 13.83 -6.89 -24.97
C ASP A 434 13.86 -5.36 -24.78
N GLU A 435 12.74 -4.65 -24.97
CA GLU A 435 12.62 -3.21 -24.66
C GLU A 435 12.99 -2.91 -23.20
N SER A 436 12.51 -3.74 -22.27
CA SER A 436 12.84 -3.63 -20.85
C SER A 436 14.32 -3.92 -20.60
N ILE A 437 14.88 -5.01 -21.15
CA ILE A 437 16.30 -5.37 -21.03
C ILE A 437 17.20 -4.24 -21.52
N LEU A 438 16.87 -3.66 -22.67
CA LEU A 438 17.58 -2.51 -23.24
C LEU A 438 17.47 -1.29 -22.30
N THR A 439 16.25 -0.94 -21.87
CA THR A 439 16.05 0.19 -20.94
C THR A 439 16.87 0.02 -19.65
N HIS A 440 16.87 -1.18 -19.06
CA HIS A 440 17.66 -1.49 -17.86
C HIS A 440 19.16 -1.43 -18.11
N LEU A 441 19.63 -1.93 -19.26
CA LEU A 441 21.04 -1.91 -19.61
C LEU A 441 21.61 -0.49 -19.58
N PHE A 442 20.90 0.50 -20.13
CA PHE A 442 21.33 1.90 -20.08
C PHE A 442 21.08 2.52 -18.70
N SER A 443 19.93 2.22 -18.10
CA SER A 443 19.61 2.69 -16.74
C SER A 443 20.69 2.35 -15.73
N ASP A 444 21.33 1.19 -15.81
CA ASP A 444 22.39 0.76 -14.89
C ASP A 444 23.73 1.49 -15.05
N TYR A 445 23.88 2.29 -16.12
CA TYR A 445 25.03 3.17 -16.35
C TYR A 445 24.68 4.65 -16.07
N GLY A 446 23.56 4.91 -15.38
CA GLY A 446 23.15 6.25 -14.97
C GLY A 446 22.07 6.91 -15.83
N TYR A 447 21.61 6.28 -16.91
CA TYR A 447 20.66 6.87 -17.85
C TYR A 447 19.19 6.65 -17.42
N ALA A 448 18.74 7.40 -16.41
CA ALA A 448 17.43 7.19 -15.76
C ALA A 448 16.20 7.40 -16.65
N TYR A 449 16.33 8.21 -17.69
CA TYR A 449 15.24 8.59 -18.60
C TYR A 449 15.39 7.94 -19.98
N THR A 450 16.09 6.80 -20.06
CA THR A 450 16.25 6.05 -21.31
C THR A 450 14.89 5.72 -21.92
N LYS A 451 14.71 6.03 -23.20
CA LYS A 451 13.52 5.66 -23.98
C LYS A 451 13.93 4.74 -25.13
N VAL A 452 13.29 3.57 -25.19
CA VAL A 452 13.44 2.64 -26.32
C VAL A 452 12.23 2.79 -27.23
N ASN A 453 12.44 3.42 -28.38
CA ASN A 453 11.42 3.60 -29.40
C ASN A 453 11.49 2.45 -30.41
N THR A 454 10.53 1.54 -30.36
CA THR A 454 10.48 0.38 -31.25
C THR A 454 9.67 0.69 -32.51
N LYS A 455 10.32 0.63 -33.67
CA LYS A 455 9.67 0.69 -34.98
C LYS A 455 9.48 -0.71 -35.53
N ILE A 456 8.25 -1.01 -35.90
CA ILE A 456 7.85 -2.31 -36.48
C ILE A 456 7.48 -2.06 -37.94
N ASP A 457 8.31 -2.55 -38.85
CA ASP A 457 8.08 -2.50 -40.29
C ASP A 457 7.64 -3.89 -40.78
N LYS A 458 6.41 -3.98 -41.29
CA LYS A 458 5.80 -5.23 -41.73
C LYS A 458 6.07 -5.42 -43.21
N ASP A 459 6.50 -6.62 -43.58
CA ASP A 459 6.58 -7.09 -44.96
C ASP A 459 5.54 -8.20 -45.16
N PRO A 460 4.31 -7.86 -45.61
CA PRO A 460 3.24 -8.84 -45.82
C PRO A 460 3.57 -9.87 -46.90
N LYS A 461 4.42 -9.52 -47.89
CA LYS A 461 4.75 -10.42 -49.00
C LYS A 461 5.60 -11.60 -48.52
N ASN A 462 6.62 -11.31 -47.71
CA ASN A 462 7.52 -12.33 -47.16
C ASN A 462 7.09 -12.86 -45.79
N LYS A 463 6.01 -12.32 -45.21
CA LYS A 463 5.54 -12.60 -43.84
C LYS A 463 6.65 -12.36 -42.80
N LEU A 464 7.37 -11.25 -42.98
CA LEU A 464 8.45 -10.83 -42.10
C LEU A 464 8.09 -9.53 -41.37
N VAL A 465 8.65 -9.37 -40.17
CA VAL A 465 8.56 -8.15 -39.38
C VAL A 465 9.97 -7.67 -39.08
N ASN A 466 10.37 -6.55 -39.67
CA ASN A 466 11.63 -5.88 -39.38
C ASN A 466 11.44 -5.01 -38.14
N ILE A 467 12.39 -5.08 -37.21
CA ILE A 467 12.31 -4.42 -35.91
C ILE A 467 13.52 -3.51 -35.78
N THR A 468 13.27 -2.22 -35.52
CA THR A 468 14.31 -1.26 -35.20
C THR A 468 14.09 -0.71 -33.80
N PHE A 469 15.07 -0.88 -32.92
CA PHE A 469 15.10 -0.28 -31.60
C PHE A 469 15.92 1.01 -31.67
N ASP A 470 15.26 2.16 -31.61
CA ASP A 470 15.91 3.47 -31.51
C ASP A 470 16.03 3.87 -30.04
N ILE A 471 17.25 3.89 -29.50
CA ILE A 471 17.49 4.15 -28.07
C ILE A 471 17.91 5.60 -27.88
N ASP A 472 17.08 6.36 -27.17
CA ASP A 472 17.45 7.66 -26.62
C ASP A 472 17.88 7.48 -25.16
N LYS A 473 19.18 7.59 -24.90
CA LYS A 473 19.76 7.41 -23.57
C LYS A 473 19.50 8.60 -22.64
N GLY A 474 19.27 9.80 -23.17
CA GLY A 474 19.22 11.02 -22.35
C GLY A 474 20.52 11.32 -21.58
N ALA A 475 20.44 12.18 -20.56
CA ALA A 475 21.58 12.55 -19.72
C ALA A 475 21.84 11.53 -18.60
N VAL A 476 23.09 11.49 -18.12
CA VAL A 476 23.45 10.72 -16.91
C VAL A 476 22.85 11.42 -15.69
N VAL A 477 22.14 10.66 -14.87
CA VAL A 477 21.44 11.10 -13.67
C VAL A 477 22.10 10.47 -12.45
N TYR A 478 22.31 11.28 -11.42
CA TYR A 478 22.84 10.85 -10.13
C TYR A 478 21.74 10.81 -9.08
N ILE A 479 21.84 9.87 -8.14
CA ILE A 479 20.96 9.85 -6.97
C ILE A 479 21.31 11.04 -6.09
N GLY A 480 20.33 11.92 -5.85
CA GLY A 480 20.44 13.00 -4.88
C GLY A 480 20.23 12.46 -3.48
N LYS A 481 19.10 12.84 -2.87
CA LYS A 481 18.72 12.39 -1.52
C LYS A 481 17.85 11.13 -1.55
N ILE A 482 18.04 10.25 -0.58
CA ILE A 482 17.15 9.13 -0.27
C ILE A 482 16.39 9.49 1.01
N ASN A 483 15.15 9.96 0.82
CA ASN A 483 14.24 10.34 1.89
C ASN A 483 13.34 9.17 2.25
N ILE A 484 13.30 8.79 3.53
CA ILE A 484 12.48 7.69 4.02
C ILE A 484 11.32 8.28 4.83
N GLU A 485 10.09 7.86 4.51
CA GLU A 485 8.85 8.34 5.12
C GLU A 485 7.95 7.17 5.53
N GLY A 486 7.20 7.34 6.63
CA GLY A 486 6.24 6.35 7.14
C GLY A 486 6.82 5.33 8.13
N ASN A 487 8.13 5.41 8.42
CA ASN A 487 8.81 4.59 9.41
C ASN A 487 8.67 5.17 10.83
N THR A 488 7.51 4.99 11.47
CA THR A 488 7.22 5.54 12.80
C THR A 488 7.90 4.78 13.94
N LYS A 489 8.03 3.46 13.81
CA LYS A 489 8.68 2.57 14.79
C LYS A 489 10.07 2.14 14.33
N THR A 490 10.20 1.79 13.05
CA THR A 490 11.42 1.29 12.43
C THR A 490 12.41 2.42 12.25
N ARG A 491 13.64 2.23 12.74
CA ARG A 491 14.69 3.24 12.60
C ARG A 491 15.10 3.37 11.13
N ASP A 492 15.35 4.59 10.68
CA ASP A 492 15.79 4.90 9.30
C ASP A 492 16.92 3.99 8.83
N LYS A 493 17.95 3.78 9.68
CA LYS A 493 19.11 2.93 9.37
C LYS A 493 18.75 1.49 8.97
N VAL A 494 17.64 0.94 9.46
CA VAL A 494 17.17 -0.42 9.14
C VAL A 494 16.67 -0.49 7.71
N ILE A 495 16.06 0.59 7.22
CA ILE A 495 15.59 0.72 5.83
C ILE A 495 16.78 1.08 4.94
N ARG A 496 17.58 2.07 5.36
CA ARG A 496 18.71 2.60 4.59
C ARG A 496 19.77 1.53 4.27
N ARG A 497 20.07 0.62 5.20
CA ARG A 497 21.06 -0.46 4.98
C ARG A 497 20.63 -1.50 3.93
N GLU A 498 19.35 -1.54 3.56
CA GLU A 498 18.88 -2.43 2.49
C GLU A 498 19.07 -1.84 1.08
N PHE A 499 19.41 -0.56 0.97
CA PHE A 499 19.67 0.07 -0.31
C PHE A 499 21.00 -0.40 -0.91
N LYS A 500 20.95 -0.80 -2.19
CA LYS A 500 22.11 -1.17 -3.02
C LYS A 500 22.70 0.02 -3.79
N ILE A 501 22.13 1.21 -3.60
CA ILE A 501 22.55 2.46 -4.21
C ILE A 501 22.66 3.51 -3.11
N ALA A 502 23.68 4.37 -3.21
CA ALA A 502 23.92 5.45 -2.26
C ALA A 502 23.69 6.81 -2.92
N GLU A 503 23.52 7.83 -2.09
CA GLU A 503 23.50 9.23 -2.51
C GLU A 503 24.82 9.57 -3.24
N GLY A 504 24.72 10.32 -4.34
CA GLY A 504 25.84 10.64 -5.24
C GLY A 504 26.22 9.56 -6.26
N TRP A 505 25.65 8.35 -6.18
CA TRP A 505 25.92 7.30 -7.17
C TRP A 505 25.13 7.54 -8.47
N PRO A 506 25.63 7.08 -9.64
CA PRO A 506 24.84 7.10 -10.87
C PRO A 506 23.59 6.24 -10.68
N TYR A 507 22.48 6.68 -11.28
CA TYR A 507 21.23 5.94 -11.29
C TYR A 507 21.45 4.49 -11.76
N SER A 508 20.73 3.55 -11.13
CA SER A 508 20.65 2.16 -11.58
C SER A 508 19.29 1.61 -11.23
N ALA A 509 18.53 1.24 -12.25
CA ALA A 509 17.22 0.63 -12.06
C ALA A 509 17.35 -0.72 -11.33
N SER A 510 18.32 -1.55 -11.71
CA SER A 510 18.53 -2.86 -11.10
C SER A 510 18.84 -2.77 -9.61
N ARG A 511 19.65 -1.79 -9.19
CA ARG A 511 19.96 -1.57 -7.76
C ARG A 511 18.76 -1.07 -6.97
N ILE A 512 17.93 -0.20 -7.55
CA ILE A 512 16.71 0.31 -6.90
C ILE A 512 15.69 -0.82 -6.73
N GLU A 513 15.46 -1.63 -7.76
CA GLU A 513 14.54 -2.77 -7.71
C GLU A 513 15.01 -3.84 -6.71
N GLU A 514 16.30 -4.12 -6.65
CA GLU A 514 16.87 -5.02 -5.64
C GLU A 514 16.71 -4.44 -4.23
N SER A 515 16.85 -3.12 -4.06
CA SER A 515 16.62 -2.44 -2.78
C SER A 515 15.16 -2.58 -2.34
N GLU A 516 14.20 -2.35 -3.25
CA GLU A 516 12.77 -2.54 -2.99
C GLU A 516 12.46 -4.00 -2.61
N ARG A 517 13.03 -4.96 -3.36
CA ARG A 517 12.87 -6.39 -3.08
C ARG A 517 13.40 -6.75 -1.70
N ARG A 518 14.57 -6.23 -1.31
CA ARG A 518 15.16 -6.44 0.02
C ARG A 518 14.28 -5.87 1.13
N LEU A 519 13.76 -4.65 0.95
CA LEU A 519 12.83 -4.03 1.90
C LEU A 519 11.53 -4.83 2.05
N ARG A 520 10.93 -5.28 0.96
CA ARG A 520 9.74 -6.16 1.00
C ARG A 520 10.04 -7.49 1.71
N ARG A 521 11.24 -8.05 1.49
CA ARG A 521 11.69 -9.30 2.14
C ARG A 521 11.90 -9.18 3.65
N LEU A 522 12.08 -7.98 4.20
CA LEU A 522 12.16 -7.81 5.65
C LEU A 522 10.86 -8.22 6.36
N GLY A 523 9.71 -8.05 5.69
CA GLY A 523 8.40 -8.31 6.28
C GLY A 523 8.07 -7.34 7.43
N TYR A 524 8.55 -6.09 7.35
CA TYR A 524 8.23 -5.03 8.32
C TYR A 524 7.16 -4.05 7.80
N PHE A 525 6.86 -4.13 6.50
CA PHE A 525 6.05 -3.15 5.80
C PHE A 525 4.97 -3.86 4.97
N GLU A 526 3.72 -3.40 5.04
CA GLU A 526 2.63 -3.84 4.16
C GLU A 526 2.87 -3.36 2.73
N GLU A 527 3.39 -2.15 2.61
CA GLU A 527 3.67 -1.48 1.35
C GLU A 527 5.05 -0.83 1.40
N VAL A 528 5.81 -1.01 0.31
CA VAL A 528 7.07 -0.33 0.05
C VAL A 528 6.95 0.27 -1.34
N LYS A 529 7.12 1.59 -1.43
CA LYS A 529 7.09 2.33 -2.69
C LYS A 529 8.27 3.27 -2.77
N ILE A 530 9.02 3.21 -3.86
CA ILE A 530 10.13 4.12 -4.13
C ILE A 530 9.70 5.07 -5.25
N ASP A 531 9.23 6.25 -4.87
CA ASP A 531 8.88 7.31 -5.79
C ASP A 531 10.14 8.05 -6.25
N LYS A 532 10.23 8.35 -7.55
CA LYS A 532 11.33 9.11 -8.15
C LYS A 532 10.91 10.57 -8.23
N GLU A 533 11.67 11.46 -7.59
CA GLU A 533 11.41 12.90 -7.58
C GLU A 533 12.57 13.64 -8.25
N LYS A 534 12.28 14.76 -8.93
CA LYS A 534 13.36 15.59 -9.49
C LYS A 534 14.24 16.13 -8.36
N GLY A 535 15.55 16.06 -8.56
CA GLY A 535 16.55 16.62 -7.64
C GLY A 535 16.62 18.14 -7.70
N ALA A 536 17.55 18.72 -6.93
CA ALA A 536 17.80 20.16 -6.97
C ALA A 536 18.50 20.57 -8.28
N LYS A 537 19.30 19.66 -8.86
CA LYS A 537 19.92 19.83 -10.17
C LYS A 537 19.14 19.06 -11.24
N GLU A 538 19.30 19.48 -12.50
CA GLU A 538 18.64 18.85 -13.65
C GLU A 538 19.09 17.39 -13.88
N ASN A 539 20.34 17.07 -13.53
CA ASN A 539 20.92 15.73 -13.62
C ASN A 539 20.86 14.95 -12.29
N GLU A 540 19.97 15.34 -11.38
CA GLU A 540 19.83 14.73 -10.07
C GLU A 540 18.41 14.20 -9.88
N LEU A 541 18.29 13.04 -9.24
CA LEU A 541 17.03 12.38 -8.96
C LEU A 541 17.00 11.95 -7.49
N ASN A 542 16.01 12.46 -6.76
CA ASN A 542 15.76 12.07 -5.38
C ASN A 542 14.89 10.82 -5.35
N LEU A 543 15.13 9.96 -4.35
CA LEU A 543 14.30 8.79 -4.07
C LEU A 543 13.49 9.05 -2.82
N LYS A 544 12.17 9.06 -2.94
CA LYS A 544 11.24 9.12 -1.81
C LYS A 544 10.72 7.72 -1.52
N VAL A 545 11.22 7.14 -0.44
CA VAL A 545 10.93 5.79 0.03
C VAL A 545 9.78 5.86 1.01
N LYS A 546 8.58 5.54 0.53
CA LYS A 546 7.36 5.48 1.35
C LYS A 546 7.18 4.05 1.82
N VAL A 547 7.12 3.87 3.13
CA VAL A 547 6.81 2.59 3.75
C VAL A 547 5.56 2.71 4.60
N LYS A 548 4.73 1.67 4.57
CA LYS A 548 3.61 1.52 5.50
C LYS A 548 3.95 0.39 6.46
N GLU A 549 4.28 0.74 7.69
CA GLU A 549 4.64 -0.26 8.72
C GLU A 549 3.49 -1.20 9.02
N MET A 550 3.83 -2.47 9.27
CA MET A 550 2.90 -3.52 9.64
C MET A 550 3.25 -4.08 11.02
N LEU A 551 2.36 -4.90 11.58
CA LEU A 551 2.67 -5.64 12.81
C LEU A 551 3.79 -6.67 12.51
N THR A 552 4.91 -6.52 13.21
CA THR A 552 6.10 -7.39 13.08
C THR A 552 6.16 -8.50 14.12
N GLY A 553 5.32 -8.38 15.16
CA GLY A 553 5.06 -9.42 16.14
C GLY A 553 4.12 -10.47 15.57
N SER A 554 4.46 -11.74 15.78
CA SER A 554 3.65 -12.89 15.40
C SER A 554 3.58 -13.89 16.54
N PHE A 555 2.38 -14.41 16.78
CA PHE A 555 2.16 -15.57 17.61
C PHE A 555 1.77 -16.75 16.72
N ALA A 556 2.47 -17.86 16.84
CA ALA A 556 2.15 -19.08 16.13
C ALA A 556 1.95 -20.21 17.14
N ILE A 557 0.88 -20.97 16.94
CA ILE A 557 0.68 -22.28 17.57
C ILE A 557 0.60 -23.28 16.42
N GLY A 558 1.38 -24.35 16.52
CA GLY A 558 1.37 -25.47 15.60
C GLY A 558 1.17 -26.78 16.35
N GLY A 559 0.65 -27.76 15.63
CA GLY A 559 0.69 -29.16 16.02
C GLY A 559 1.42 -29.93 14.93
N GLY A 560 2.34 -30.80 15.34
CA GLY A 560 2.99 -31.77 14.48
C GLY A 560 2.64 -33.17 14.95
N TYR A 561 2.64 -34.11 14.01
CA TYR A 561 2.78 -35.51 14.34
C TYR A 561 4.05 -35.95 13.60
N SER A 562 5.00 -36.61 14.28
CA SER A 562 6.09 -37.34 13.62
C SER A 562 6.18 -38.80 14.09
N SER A 563 6.77 -39.67 13.26
CA SER A 563 6.97 -41.07 13.62
C SER A 563 7.89 -41.25 14.83
N TYR A 564 8.72 -40.23 15.12
CA TYR A 564 9.66 -40.22 16.23
C TYR A 564 9.07 -39.57 17.49
N ASP A 565 8.69 -38.30 17.43
CA ASP A 565 8.21 -37.53 18.58
C ASP A 565 6.71 -37.76 18.89
N LYS A 566 6.02 -38.57 18.07
CA LYS A 566 4.56 -38.75 18.09
C LYS A 566 3.90 -37.37 17.98
N PHE A 567 2.98 -37.03 18.87
CA PHE A 567 2.30 -35.74 18.86
C PHE A 567 3.18 -34.67 19.50
N VAL A 568 3.33 -33.57 18.78
CA VAL A 568 4.14 -32.41 19.17
C VAL A 568 3.25 -31.17 19.14
N ILE A 569 3.16 -30.47 20.25
CA ILE A 569 2.60 -29.12 20.30
C ILE A 569 3.77 -28.14 20.23
N MET A 570 3.69 -27.15 19.36
CA MET A 570 4.68 -26.10 19.26
C MET A 570 4.01 -24.73 19.36
N GLY A 571 4.65 -23.81 20.05
CA GLY A 571 4.21 -22.43 20.15
C GLY A 571 5.40 -21.49 20.08
N ASP A 572 5.31 -20.43 19.31
CA ASP A 572 6.30 -19.36 19.31
C ASP A 572 5.68 -17.97 19.32
N ILE A 573 6.33 -17.08 20.08
CA ILE A 573 6.11 -15.64 20.07
C ILE A 573 7.37 -15.04 19.45
N THR A 574 7.22 -14.42 18.30
CA THR A 574 8.33 -13.82 17.56
C THR A 574 8.08 -12.34 17.33
N GLU A 575 9.03 -11.49 17.69
CA GLU A 575 9.10 -10.08 17.27
C GLU A 575 10.27 -9.90 16.31
N ARG A 576 9.98 -9.61 15.03
CA ARG A 576 10.99 -9.58 13.95
C ARG A 576 11.71 -8.23 13.82
N ASN A 577 11.19 -7.18 14.44
CA ASN A 577 11.71 -5.83 14.41
C ASN A 577 11.73 -5.23 15.82
N PHE A 578 12.35 -5.95 16.75
CA PHE A 578 12.36 -5.60 18.17
C PHE A 578 12.88 -4.16 18.38
N LEU A 579 12.04 -3.33 19.00
CA LEU A 579 12.28 -1.90 19.25
C LEU A 579 12.64 -1.09 17.99
N GLY A 580 12.20 -1.54 16.81
CA GLY A 580 12.46 -0.88 15.53
C GLY A 580 13.90 -1.00 15.03
N LYS A 581 14.70 -1.94 15.57
CA LYS A 581 16.14 -2.09 15.25
C LYS A 581 16.42 -3.14 14.16
N GLY A 582 15.39 -3.79 13.64
CA GLY A 582 15.52 -4.93 12.73
C GLY A 582 16.15 -6.16 13.38
N GLN A 583 16.02 -6.28 14.71
CA GLN A 583 16.47 -7.41 15.52
C GLN A 583 15.31 -8.37 15.74
N ARG A 584 15.58 -9.67 15.76
CA ARG A 584 14.58 -10.71 15.98
C ARG A 584 14.71 -11.27 17.39
N VAL A 585 13.59 -11.32 18.11
CA VAL A 585 13.46 -12.03 19.39
C VAL A 585 12.39 -13.10 19.22
N THR A 586 12.69 -14.33 19.62
CA THR A 586 11.77 -15.47 19.53
C THR A 586 11.78 -16.23 20.85
N LEU A 587 10.62 -16.33 21.48
CA LEU A 587 10.36 -17.29 22.55
C LEU A 587 9.60 -18.47 21.94
N SER A 588 10.11 -19.69 22.12
CA SER A 588 9.51 -20.90 21.55
C SER A 588 9.41 -22.01 22.57
N ALA A 589 8.31 -22.76 22.54
CA ALA A 589 8.09 -24.00 23.26
C ALA A 589 7.73 -25.10 22.27
N ARG A 590 8.31 -26.29 22.45
CA ARG A 590 8.01 -27.51 21.70
C ARG A 590 7.83 -28.63 22.71
N LEU A 591 6.63 -29.20 22.78
CA LEU A 591 6.23 -30.22 23.73
C LEU A 591 5.85 -31.47 22.94
N GLY A 592 6.71 -32.49 22.96
CA GLY A 592 6.48 -33.77 22.29
C GLY A 592 6.55 -34.93 23.27
N ALA A 593 6.22 -36.14 22.82
CA ALA A 593 6.27 -37.32 23.67
C ALA A 593 7.69 -37.77 24.03
N ARG A 594 8.68 -37.47 23.17
CA ARG A 594 10.10 -37.77 23.40
C ARG A 594 10.98 -36.54 23.53
N THR A 595 10.52 -35.39 23.04
CA THR A 595 11.33 -34.17 22.98
C THR A 595 10.56 -32.99 23.55
N THR A 596 11.11 -32.36 24.58
CA THR A 596 10.60 -31.10 25.14
C THR A 596 11.68 -30.03 25.02
N ARG A 597 11.33 -28.85 24.48
CA ARG A 597 12.27 -27.74 24.32
C ARG A 597 11.62 -26.40 24.59
N TYR A 598 12.25 -25.61 25.44
CA TYR A 598 11.96 -24.19 25.62
C TYR A 598 13.17 -23.38 25.19
N ALA A 599 12.99 -22.31 24.43
CA ALA A 599 14.10 -21.48 23.99
C ALA A 599 13.74 -20.00 23.86
N LEU A 600 14.65 -19.14 24.31
CA LEU A 600 14.67 -17.71 24.03
C LEU A 600 15.83 -17.43 23.08
N ASN A 601 15.52 -16.90 21.90
CA ASN A 601 16.48 -16.62 20.85
C ASN A 601 16.48 -15.12 20.52
N PHE A 602 17.67 -14.58 20.32
CA PHE A 602 17.88 -13.23 19.80
C PHE A 602 18.80 -13.30 18.57
N PHE A 603 18.50 -12.48 17.57
CA PHE A 603 19.31 -12.38 16.37
C PHE A 603 19.34 -10.95 15.82
N ASP A 604 20.54 -10.39 15.71
CA ASP A 604 20.82 -9.13 15.01
C ASP A 604 21.50 -9.45 13.66
N PRO A 605 20.79 -9.29 12.53
CA PRO A 605 21.35 -9.57 11.20
C PRO A 605 22.43 -8.59 10.75
N TYR A 606 22.51 -7.40 11.38
CA TYR A 606 23.49 -6.37 11.06
C TYR A 606 24.04 -5.77 12.36
N PHE A 607 24.68 -6.63 13.15
CA PHE A 607 25.27 -6.27 14.42
C PHE A 607 26.20 -5.07 14.25
N ARG A 608 25.96 -4.02 15.05
CA ARG A 608 26.66 -2.73 14.97
C ARG A 608 26.62 -2.10 13.57
N ASP A 609 25.51 -2.24 12.86
CA ASP A 609 25.26 -1.68 11.52
C ASP A 609 26.30 -2.11 10.47
N SER A 610 26.78 -3.34 10.60
CA SER A 610 27.79 -3.94 9.73
C SER A 610 27.26 -5.19 9.02
N ARG A 611 28.07 -5.84 8.18
CA ARG A 611 27.73 -7.16 7.60
C ARG A 611 27.88 -8.32 8.58
N TYR A 612 28.32 -8.04 9.80
CA TYR A 612 28.38 -9.04 10.86
C TYR A 612 26.98 -9.28 11.41
N SER A 613 26.65 -10.54 11.65
CA SER A 613 25.47 -10.92 12.43
C SER A 613 25.90 -11.37 13.83
N MET A 614 24.99 -11.20 14.79
CA MET A 614 25.16 -11.74 16.14
C MET A 614 23.85 -12.40 16.56
N GLY A 615 23.93 -13.62 17.06
CA GLY A 615 22.79 -14.30 17.66
C GLY A 615 23.17 -14.92 19.00
N TRP A 616 22.19 -15.05 19.87
CA TRP A 616 22.32 -15.88 21.06
C TRP A 616 21.02 -16.65 21.30
N SER A 617 21.16 -17.81 21.95
CA SER A 617 20.06 -18.70 22.28
C SER A 617 20.26 -19.21 23.70
N LEU A 618 19.21 -19.11 24.52
CA LEU A 618 19.14 -19.73 25.83
C LEU A 618 18.03 -20.78 25.75
N TYR A 619 18.31 -22.01 26.17
CA TYR A 619 17.36 -23.10 26.02
C TYR A 619 17.40 -24.09 27.17
N ASN A 620 16.25 -24.72 27.40
CA ASN A 620 16.11 -25.93 28.18
C ASN A 620 15.59 -27.02 27.25
N PHE A 621 16.20 -28.20 27.28
CA PHE A 621 15.96 -29.27 26.32
C PHE A 621 16.04 -30.64 27.00
N GLU A 622 14.94 -31.38 26.89
CA GLU A 622 14.81 -32.75 27.36
C GLU A 622 14.59 -33.67 26.16
N LEU A 623 15.32 -34.79 26.13
CA LEU A 623 15.20 -35.83 25.10
C LEU A 623 15.21 -37.22 25.72
N GLN A 624 14.13 -37.96 25.52
CA GLN A 624 13.98 -39.33 25.99
C GLN A 624 14.50 -40.32 24.93
N TYR A 625 15.57 -41.03 25.27
CA TYR A 625 16.04 -42.21 24.53
C TYR A 625 15.33 -43.47 25.04
N ASP A 626 15.60 -44.61 24.41
CA ASP A 626 15.03 -45.88 24.86
C ASP A 626 15.63 -46.31 26.23
N ASP A 627 16.90 -45.93 26.49
CA ASP A 627 17.69 -46.45 27.62
C ASP A 627 17.99 -45.40 28.72
N PHE A 628 17.75 -44.10 28.43
CA PHE A 628 17.98 -42.97 29.35
C PHE A 628 17.24 -41.70 28.91
N THR A 629 17.07 -40.74 29.82
CA THR A 629 16.59 -39.38 29.54
C THR A 629 17.75 -38.38 29.61
N LYS A 630 17.88 -37.50 28.60
CA LYS A 630 18.84 -36.38 28.61
C LYS A 630 18.10 -35.09 28.98
N ASP A 631 18.36 -34.53 30.16
CA ASP A 631 17.94 -33.17 30.52
C ASP A 631 19.13 -32.22 30.35
N SER A 632 18.93 -31.09 29.66
CA SER A 632 20.01 -30.19 29.29
C SER A 632 19.59 -28.72 29.28
N LYS A 633 20.31 -27.92 30.06
CA LYS A 633 20.18 -26.46 30.08
C LYS A 633 21.40 -25.87 29.41
N GLY A 634 21.16 -25.06 28.38
CA GLY A 634 22.25 -24.58 27.54
C GLY A 634 22.08 -23.16 27.04
N GLY A 635 23.20 -22.63 26.59
CA GLY A 635 23.33 -21.31 26.02
C GLY A 635 24.29 -21.33 24.83
N SER A 636 24.00 -20.53 23.82
CA SER A 636 24.94 -20.33 22.72
C SER A 636 24.98 -18.88 22.28
N ILE A 637 26.14 -18.46 21.79
CA ILE A 637 26.36 -17.19 21.11
C ILE A 637 27.02 -17.48 19.77
N ARG A 638 26.60 -16.79 18.71
CA ARG A 638 27.13 -16.95 17.34
C ARG A 638 27.39 -15.58 16.73
N PHE A 639 28.56 -15.43 16.13
CA PHE A 639 28.95 -14.28 15.32
C PHE A 639 29.14 -14.73 13.87
N GLY A 640 28.42 -14.11 12.95
CA GLY A 640 28.45 -14.48 11.54
C GLY A 640 28.90 -13.36 10.63
N TYR A 641 29.26 -13.72 9.41
CA TYR A 641 29.57 -12.78 8.33
C TYR A 641 29.00 -13.31 7.01
N GLY A 642 28.17 -12.50 6.36
CA GLY A 642 27.65 -12.78 5.01
C GLY A 642 28.60 -12.28 3.93
N PHE A 643 29.28 -13.20 3.23
CA PHE A 643 30.16 -12.86 2.11
C PHE A 643 29.35 -12.50 0.86
N THR A 644 28.30 -13.27 0.58
CA THR A 644 27.32 -13.00 -0.50
C THR A 644 25.90 -13.21 0.03
N SER A 645 24.88 -13.13 -0.84
CA SER A 645 23.50 -13.49 -0.48
C SER A 645 23.31 -14.98 -0.21
N GLU A 646 24.24 -15.82 -0.69
CA GLU A 646 24.20 -17.28 -0.63
C GLU A 646 25.26 -17.83 0.35
N LEU A 647 26.41 -17.17 0.50
CA LEU A 647 27.55 -17.64 1.30
C LEU A 647 27.66 -16.92 2.65
N TYR A 648 27.58 -17.69 3.73
CA TYR A 648 27.60 -17.23 5.12
C TYR A 648 28.58 -18.08 5.94
N ALA A 649 29.41 -17.46 6.76
CA ALA A 649 30.22 -18.17 7.76
C ALA A 649 29.93 -17.66 9.17
N TYR A 650 30.19 -18.49 10.18
CA TYR A 650 30.09 -18.07 11.57
C TYR A 650 31.07 -18.78 12.48
N ILE A 651 31.35 -18.13 13.59
CA ILE A 651 31.94 -18.71 14.79
C ILE A 651 30.91 -18.69 15.90
N GLY A 652 30.81 -19.78 16.65
CA GLY A 652 29.88 -19.93 17.76
C GLY A 652 30.58 -20.46 19.00
N TYR A 653 29.99 -20.16 20.16
CA TYR A 653 30.31 -20.80 21.42
C TYR A 653 29.03 -21.39 22.00
N ARG A 654 29.09 -22.64 22.43
CA ARG A 654 28.01 -23.42 23.03
C ARG A 654 28.44 -23.85 24.43
N TYR A 655 27.53 -23.73 25.38
CA TYR A 655 27.66 -24.25 26.73
C TYR A 655 26.39 -25.04 27.05
N ASP A 656 26.53 -26.32 27.35
CA ASP A 656 25.44 -27.20 27.77
C ASP A 656 25.79 -27.82 29.12
N ASP A 657 24.90 -27.70 30.10
CA ASP A 657 24.92 -28.45 31.36
C ASP A 657 23.87 -29.56 31.25
N THR A 658 24.35 -30.81 31.20
CA THR A 658 23.54 -31.98 30.88
C THR A 658 23.54 -32.98 32.03
N GLN A 659 22.36 -33.49 32.36
CA GLN A 659 22.17 -34.57 33.32
C GLN A 659 21.50 -35.75 32.62
N LEU A 660 21.98 -36.96 32.92
CA LEU A 660 21.35 -38.20 32.46
C LEU A 660 20.47 -38.76 33.59
N GLU A 661 19.19 -38.89 33.28
CA GLU A 661 18.14 -39.37 34.17
C GLU A 661 17.52 -40.67 33.62
N ASP A 662 16.64 -41.32 34.38
CA ASP A 662 15.86 -42.51 33.97
C ASP A 662 16.67 -43.64 33.31
N LEU A 663 17.88 -43.93 33.82
CA LEU A 663 18.70 -45.02 33.30
C LEU A 663 18.06 -46.39 33.57
N THR A 664 18.10 -47.28 32.59
CA THR A 664 17.68 -48.68 32.76
C THR A 664 18.63 -49.44 33.71
N GLU A 665 18.13 -50.51 34.34
CA GLU A 665 18.90 -51.27 35.35
C GLU A 665 20.18 -51.93 34.79
N ASN A 666 20.18 -52.31 33.51
CA ASN A 666 21.30 -52.98 32.83
C ASN A 666 21.79 -52.14 31.63
N VAL A 667 22.11 -50.87 31.88
CA VAL A 667 22.51 -49.91 30.85
C VAL A 667 24.00 -50.03 30.48
N ALA A 668 24.34 -49.88 29.19
CA ALA A 668 25.69 -50.04 28.67
C ALA A 668 26.72 -49.14 29.39
N SER A 669 27.95 -49.64 29.57
CA SER A 669 29.00 -48.93 30.32
C SER A 669 29.29 -47.53 29.76
N ILE A 670 29.25 -47.35 28.44
CA ILE A 670 29.45 -46.04 27.81
C ILE A 670 28.36 -45.01 28.18
N ILE A 671 27.13 -45.47 28.44
CA ILE A 671 26.03 -44.62 28.89
C ILE A 671 26.23 -44.28 30.37
N LEU A 672 26.64 -45.25 31.21
CA LEU A 672 27.01 -45.01 32.60
C LEU A 672 28.16 -44.01 32.73
N GLU A 673 29.23 -44.17 31.96
CA GLU A 673 30.37 -43.25 31.93
C GLU A 673 29.97 -41.83 31.49
N SER A 674 28.95 -41.71 30.64
CA SER A 674 28.42 -40.41 30.19
C SER A 674 27.68 -39.66 31.29
N LYS A 675 27.23 -40.35 32.35
CA LYS A 675 26.56 -39.73 33.50
C LYS A 675 27.47 -38.76 34.25
N ASP A 676 28.78 -39.01 34.25
CA ASP A 676 29.76 -38.15 34.92
C ASP A 676 30.24 -36.99 34.02
N ILE A 677 29.72 -36.88 32.79
CA ILE A 677 30.09 -35.83 31.82
C ILE A 677 28.94 -34.83 31.70
N HIS A 678 28.99 -33.77 32.50
CA HIS A 678 27.89 -32.82 32.62
C HIS A 678 28.06 -31.63 31.67
N ILE A 679 29.24 -31.01 31.71
CA ILE A 679 29.48 -29.74 31.03
C ILE A 679 30.08 -29.98 29.64
N THR A 680 29.37 -29.52 28.61
CA THR A 680 29.90 -29.41 27.25
C THR A 680 30.10 -27.94 26.88
N SER A 681 31.34 -27.48 26.91
CA SER A 681 31.76 -26.16 26.42
C SER A 681 32.48 -26.31 25.09
N ALA A 682 31.93 -25.73 24.03
CA ALA A 682 32.39 -25.98 22.67
C ALA A 682 32.46 -24.73 21.79
N VAL A 683 33.49 -24.63 20.96
CA VAL A 683 33.60 -23.63 19.89
C VAL A 683 33.21 -24.27 18.57
N GLN A 684 32.29 -23.62 17.86
CA GLN A 684 31.76 -24.04 16.57
C GLN A 684 32.24 -23.11 15.47
N LEU A 685 32.67 -23.66 14.33
CA LEU A 685 32.87 -22.91 13.09
C LEU A 685 31.95 -23.50 12.03
N GLY A 686 31.23 -22.66 11.31
CA GLY A 686 30.29 -23.10 10.28
C GLY A 686 30.42 -22.30 9.00
N LEU A 687 30.26 -22.99 7.87
CA LEU A 687 30.19 -22.42 6.53
C LEU A 687 28.92 -22.94 5.85
N ILE A 688 28.08 -22.01 5.38
CA ILE A 688 26.81 -22.30 4.74
C ILE A 688 26.78 -21.64 3.36
N TYR A 689 26.43 -22.42 2.35
CA TYR A 689 26.11 -21.95 1.01
C TYR A 689 24.68 -22.39 0.65
N ASP A 690 23.75 -21.45 0.47
CA ASP A 690 22.37 -21.74 0.07
C ASP A 690 21.97 -20.95 -1.18
N SER A 691 21.80 -21.66 -2.28
CA SER A 691 21.35 -21.13 -3.59
C SER A 691 20.00 -21.72 -4.02
N ARG A 692 19.28 -22.40 -3.10
CA ARG A 692 17.99 -23.01 -3.40
C ARG A 692 16.99 -21.94 -3.81
N ASN A 693 16.23 -22.24 -4.87
CA ASN A 693 15.25 -21.30 -5.38
C ASN A 693 14.02 -21.11 -4.47
N ARG A 694 13.77 -22.05 -3.56
CA ARG A 694 12.67 -22.08 -2.59
C ARG A 694 13.16 -22.81 -1.34
N TYR A 695 12.60 -22.48 -0.18
CA TYR A 695 12.92 -23.18 1.07
C TYR A 695 12.24 -24.56 1.14
N PHE A 696 10.93 -24.63 0.87
CA PHE A 696 10.18 -25.89 0.78
C PHE A 696 9.98 -26.31 -0.68
N LEU A 697 10.14 -27.61 -0.94
CA LEU A 697 10.15 -28.21 -2.29
C LEU A 697 10.98 -27.40 -3.30
N PRO A 698 12.30 -27.24 -3.06
CA PRO A 698 13.19 -26.65 -4.04
C PRO A 698 13.16 -27.45 -5.33
N THR A 699 13.25 -26.77 -6.47
CA THR A 699 13.31 -27.43 -7.80
C THR A 699 14.66 -27.26 -8.49
N LYS A 700 15.49 -26.35 -7.97
CA LYS A 700 16.87 -26.14 -8.42
C LYS A 700 17.68 -25.44 -7.32
N GLY A 701 18.99 -25.63 -7.37
CA GLY A 701 19.93 -24.95 -6.47
C GLY A 701 20.45 -25.89 -5.39
N TRP A 702 21.43 -25.41 -4.66
CA TRP A 702 22.28 -26.23 -3.78
C TRP A 702 22.22 -25.70 -2.35
N TYR A 703 22.34 -26.60 -1.39
CA TYR A 703 22.55 -26.29 0.02
C TYR A 703 23.77 -27.05 0.52
N HIS A 704 24.78 -26.35 1.00
CA HIS A 704 25.96 -26.94 1.60
C HIS A 704 26.16 -26.34 2.99
N LYS A 705 26.35 -27.22 3.97
CA LYS A 705 26.66 -26.86 5.36
C LYS A 705 27.88 -27.68 5.78
N ILE A 706 28.92 -27.02 6.21
CA ILE A 706 30.10 -27.65 6.82
C ILE A 706 30.27 -27.03 8.20
N GLU A 707 30.39 -27.87 9.21
CA GLU A 707 30.58 -27.47 10.59
C GLU A 707 31.73 -28.23 11.22
N THR A 708 32.52 -27.51 12.02
CA THR A 708 33.51 -28.10 12.91
C THR A 708 33.24 -27.60 14.32
N GLU A 709 33.31 -28.50 15.30
CA GLU A 709 33.12 -28.17 16.69
C GLU A 709 34.25 -28.77 17.52
N TYR A 710 34.80 -27.99 18.43
CA TYR A 710 35.76 -28.46 19.41
C TYR A 710 35.23 -28.22 20.81
N ALA A 711 34.98 -29.30 21.54
CA ALA A 711 34.64 -29.31 22.95
C ALA A 711 35.85 -29.80 23.76
N GLY A 712 36.18 -29.15 24.88
CA GLY A 712 37.33 -29.58 25.67
C GLY A 712 37.63 -28.75 26.91
N LYS A 713 38.57 -29.27 27.72
CA LYS A 713 38.99 -28.67 29.00
C LYS A 713 39.47 -27.21 28.89
N TYR A 714 40.04 -26.80 27.75
CA TYR A 714 40.46 -25.41 27.52
C TYR A 714 39.31 -24.40 27.64
N PHE A 715 38.07 -24.87 27.47
CA PHE A 715 36.85 -24.08 27.59
C PHE A 715 36.05 -24.42 28.86
N GLY A 716 36.66 -25.14 29.81
CA GLY A 716 36.04 -25.49 31.10
C GLY A 716 34.96 -26.57 31.02
N GLY A 717 34.88 -27.33 29.92
CA GLY A 717 33.96 -28.46 29.78
C GLY A 717 34.56 -29.80 30.22
N ASP A 718 33.69 -30.71 30.66
CA ASP A 718 34.01 -32.10 30.98
C ASP A 718 34.21 -32.93 29.71
N SER A 719 33.39 -32.67 28.69
CA SER A 719 33.46 -33.29 27.37
C SER A 719 34.75 -32.89 26.63
N ASN A 720 35.37 -33.82 25.90
CA ASN A 720 36.55 -33.55 25.09
C ASN A 720 36.49 -34.26 23.73
N PHE A 721 36.12 -33.52 22.68
CA PHE A 721 36.05 -34.01 21.32
C PHE A 721 36.25 -32.92 20.28
N PHE A 722 36.72 -33.33 19.10
CA PHE A 722 36.57 -32.60 17.86
C PHE A 722 35.53 -33.30 16.99
N LYS A 723 34.53 -32.54 16.51
CA LYS A 723 33.41 -33.01 15.70
C LYS A 723 33.43 -32.27 14.36
N PHE A 724 33.24 -33.00 13.28
CA PHE A 724 33.17 -32.48 11.92
C PHE A 724 31.88 -33.01 11.28
N GLU A 725 31.09 -32.12 10.68
CA GLU A 725 29.84 -32.46 10.00
C GLU A 725 29.75 -31.78 8.64
N GLY A 726 29.27 -32.53 7.65
CA GLY A 726 29.00 -32.03 6.31
C GLY A 726 27.61 -32.45 5.84
N GLN A 727 26.86 -31.52 5.27
CA GLN A 727 25.59 -31.77 4.61
C GLN A 727 25.56 -31.09 3.25
N HIS A 728 25.19 -31.85 2.21
CA HIS A 728 25.12 -31.37 0.83
C HIS A 728 23.80 -31.81 0.19
N GLN A 729 22.94 -30.85 -0.13
CA GLN A 729 21.72 -31.07 -0.89
C GLN A 729 21.84 -30.44 -2.28
N VAL A 730 21.51 -31.18 -3.32
CA VAL A 730 21.54 -30.72 -4.71
C VAL A 730 20.19 -30.99 -5.35
N TYR A 731 19.52 -29.94 -5.82
CA TYR A 731 18.28 -30.01 -6.56
C TYR A 731 18.50 -29.64 -8.02
N PHE A 732 17.98 -30.45 -8.93
CA PHE A 732 18.11 -30.21 -10.37
C PHE A 732 16.85 -30.67 -11.13
N PRO A 733 16.34 -29.86 -12.08
CA PRO A 733 15.15 -30.21 -12.84
C PRO A 733 15.47 -31.22 -13.94
N ILE A 734 14.66 -32.28 -14.05
CA ILE A 734 14.68 -33.28 -15.12
C ILE A 734 13.28 -33.32 -15.75
N PHE A 735 13.07 -32.60 -16.85
CA PHE A 735 11.75 -32.37 -17.45
C PHE A 735 10.72 -31.79 -16.46
N LYS A 736 9.73 -32.60 -16.05
CA LYS A 736 8.69 -32.23 -15.07
C LYS A 736 8.99 -32.76 -13.66
N ILE A 737 10.08 -33.50 -13.50
CA ILE A 737 10.54 -34.12 -12.25
C ILE A 737 11.68 -33.26 -11.69
N THR A 738 11.84 -33.23 -10.38
CA THR A 738 13.01 -32.67 -9.71
C THR A 738 13.82 -33.83 -9.14
N GLY A 739 15.07 -33.96 -9.58
CA GLY A 739 16.06 -34.79 -8.92
C GLY A 739 16.57 -34.09 -7.66
N HIS A 740 16.69 -34.84 -6.57
CA HIS A 740 17.26 -34.36 -5.31
C HIS A 740 18.24 -35.38 -4.75
N ILE A 741 19.43 -34.91 -4.36
CA ILE A 741 20.45 -35.71 -3.69
C ILE A 741 20.79 -35.02 -2.36
N ASN A 742 20.71 -35.73 -1.23
CA ASN A 742 21.11 -35.25 0.09
C ASN A 742 22.17 -36.20 0.66
N LEU A 743 23.41 -35.72 0.78
CA LEU A 743 24.53 -36.42 1.38
C LEU A 743 24.84 -35.80 2.74
N GLY A 744 24.90 -36.60 3.79
CA GLY A 744 25.39 -36.19 5.10
C GLY A 744 26.50 -37.11 5.60
N TYR A 745 27.48 -36.56 6.30
CA TYR A 745 28.56 -37.31 6.93
C TYR A 745 29.05 -36.61 8.19
N GLY A 746 29.57 -37.39 9.12
CA GLY A 746 29.98 -36.93 10.43
C GLY A 746 31.17 -37.72 10.96
N TYR A 747 32.02 -37.04 11.70
CA TYR A 747 33.18 -37.60 12.38
C TYR A 747 33.36 -36.93 13.73
N ILE A 748 33.53 -37.73 14.78
CA ILE A 748 33.86 -37.24 16.13
C ILE A 748 35.08 -37.99 16.66
N THR A 749 36.05 -37.26 17.20
CA THR A 749 37.22 -37.84 17.86
C THR A 749 36.86 -38.25 19.28
N GLU A 750 37.34 -39.39 19.78
CA GLU A 750 37.17 -39.75 21.20
C GLU A 750 38.12 -38.97 22.14
N GLY A 751 39.05 -38.16 21.60
CA GLY A 751 40.04 -37.43 22.38
C GLY A 751 41.03 -38.34 23.13
N GLY A 752 42.08 -37.76 23.73
CA GLY A 752 43.06 -38.53 24.52
C GLY A 752 42.51 -39.07 25.84
N ALA A 753 41.41 -38.49 26.34
CA ALA A 753 40.78 -38.82 27.61
C ALA A 753 39.46 -39.61 27.50
N LYS A 754 39.01 -39.95 26.27
CA LYS A 754 37.76 -40.69 26.01
C LYS A 754 36.49 -40.12 26.65
N LYS A 755 36.42 -38.79 26.82
CA LYS A 755 35.27 -38.09 27.41
C LYS A 755 34.29 -37.61 26.34
N VAL A 756 33.75 -38.54 25.55
CA VAL A 756 32.70 -38.22 24.58
C VAL A 756 31.39 -38.81 25.07
N PRO A 757 30.43 -37.98 25.50
CA PRO A 757 29.18 -38.50 26.00
C PRO A 757 28.38 -39.18 24.89
N VAL A 758 27.63 -40.22 25.25
CA VAL A 758 26.85 -41.04 24.31
C VAL A 758 25.87 -40.22 23.46
N PHE A 759 25.31 -39.15 24.04
CA PHE A 759 24.38 -38.24 23.37
C PHE A 759 25.03 -37.28 22.36
N GLU A 760 26.37 -37.24 22.25
CA GLU A 760 27.08 -36.51 21.19
C GLU A 760 27.47 -37.41 20.00
N ARG A 761 27.30 -38.73 20.15
CA ARG A 761 27.56 -39.74 19.11
C ARG A 761 26.45 -39.74 18.05
N TYR A 762 26.73 -40.37 16.92
CA TYR A 762 25.82 -40.39 15.78
C TYR A 762 24.82 -41.54 15.83
N PHE A 763 23.60 -41.25 15.37
CA PHE A 763 22.49 -42.18 15.23
C PHE A 763 21.80 -41.90 13.88
N LEU A 764 21.51 -42.93 13.10
CA LEU A 764 20.80 -42.79 11.81
C LEU A 764 19.46 -43.54 11.82
N GLY A 765 18.62 -43.18 10.85
CA GLY A 765 17.24 -43.63 10.70
C GLY A 765 16.24 -42.46 10.73
N GLY A 766 15.03 -42.69 10.23
CA GLY A 766 13.96 -41.69 10.16
C GLY A 766 13.98 -40.79 8.92
N ILE A 767 13.11 -39.77 8.91
CA ILE A 767 12.76 -38.99 7.71
C ILE A 767 13.91 -38.11 7.14
N ASN A 768 14.92 -37.83 7.97
CA ASN A 768 16.04 -36.94 7.65
C ASN A 768 17.36 -37.66 7.32
N SER A 769 17.38 -39.00 7.35
CA SER A 769 18.55 -39.81 6.99
C SER A 769 18.17 -41.04 6.17
N VAL A 770 18.15 -42.25 6.74
CA VAL A 770 17.76 -43.47 6.01
C VAL A 770 16.31 -43.82 6.36
N ARG A 771 15.38 -43.54 5.44
CA ARG A 771 13.96 -43.84 5.62
C ARG A 771 13.71 -45.34 5.58
N GLY A 772 12.62 -45.81 6.16
CA GLY A 772 12.40 -47.26 6.34
C GLY A 772 13.00 -47.85 7.62
N PHE A 773 13.88 -47.10 8.30
CA PHE A 773 14.37 -47.38 9.65
C PHE A 773 13.79 -46.34 10.63
N LYS A 774 13.59 -46.69 11.90
CA LYS A 774 13.27 -45.70 12.94
C LYS A 774 14.55 -44.99 13.34
N TYR A 775 14.43 -43.79 13.92
CA TYR A 775 15.60 -43.04 14.39
C TYR A 775 16.38 -43.86 15.42
N GLY A 776 17.69 -43.98 15.22
CA GLY A 776 18.58 -44.75 16.08
C GLY A 776 18.65 -46.25 15.77
N ASP A 777 17.85 -46.78 14.86
CA ASP A 777 17.94 -48.21 14.48
C ASP A 777 19.26 -48.52 13.76
N ILE A 778 19.79 -47.56 12.98
CA ILE A 778 21.11 -47.67 12.38
C ILE A 778 22.12 -47.07 13.37
N SER A 779 22.57 -47.93 14.28
CA SER A 779 23.52 -47.60 15.35
C SER A 779 24.33 -48.85 15.72
N PRO A 780 25.60 -48.70 16.12
CA PRO A 780 26.28 -49.71 16.93
C PRO A 780 25.45 -50.04 18.18
N LYS A 781 25.43 -51.33 18.54
CA LYS A 781 24.80 -51.84 19.76
C LYS A 781 25.88 -52.34 20.72
N ASP A 782 25.66 -52.17 22.02
CA ASP A 782 26.50 -52.80 23.02
C ASP A 782 26.36 -54.34 22.97
N PRO A 783 27.45 -55.12 22.94
CA PRO A 783 27.36 -56.58 22.84
C PRO A 783 26.75 -57.27 24.07
N GLU A 784 26.82 -56.64 25.25
CA GLU A 784 26.37 -57.24 26.51
C GLU A 784 24.91 -56.86 26.82
N THR A 785 24.57 -55.58 26.66
CA THR A 785 23.23 -55.07 27.00
C THR A 785 22.28 -55.02 25.81
N GLY A 786 22.82 -54.88 24.59
CA GLY A 786 22.04 -54.65 23.37
C GLY A 786 21.65 -53.19 23.13
N ASP A 787 22.02 -52.28 24.04
CA ASP A 787 21.66 -50.87 23.98
C ASP A 787 22.27 -50.17 22.75
N LYS A 788 21.57 -49.15 22.25
CA LYS A 788 22.05 -48.36 21.10
C LYS A 788 23.05 -47.32 21.58
N ILE A 789 24.34 -47.55 21.33
CA ILE A 789 25.42 -46.71 21.85
C ILE A 789 25.94 -45.64 20.87
N GLY A 790 25.39 -45.58 19.65
CA GLY A 790 25.83 -44.65 18.60
C GLY A 790 27.26 -44.91 18.12
N GLY A 791 27.68 -44.19 17.08
CA GLY A 791 29.03 -44.29 16.53
C GLY A 791 29.78 -42.97 16.44
N THR A 792 31.10 -43.07 16.26
CA THR A 792 31.98 -41.92 16.09
C THR A 792 32.07 -41.44 14.65
N ARG A 793 31.49 -42.20 13.71
CA ARG A 793 31.39 -41.86 12.29
C ARG A 793 30.01 -42.18 11.77
N MET A 794 29.54 -41.36 10.84
CA MET A 794 28.33 -41.63 10.09
C MET A 794 28.47 -41.19 8.64
N PHE A 795 27.68 -41.81 7.76
CA PHE A 795 27.29 -41.19 6.51
C PHE A 795 25.89 -41.65 6.11
N TYR A 796 25.19 -40.82 5.35
CA TYR A 796 23.96 -41.20 4.67
C TYR A 796 23.85 -40.49 3.32
N LEU A 797 23.17 -41.13 2.38
CA LEU A 797 22.84 -40.61 1.06
C LEU A 797 21.36 -40.86 0.79
N GLN A 798 20.61 -39.81 0.52
CA GLN A 798 19.23 -39.88 0.04
C GLN A 798 19.21 -39.43 -1.42
N THR A 799 18.61 -40.24 -2.29
CA THR A 799 18.39 -39.91 -3.70
C THR A 799 16.91 -39.95 -4.00
N GLU A 800 16.37 -38.88 -4.59
CA GLU A 800 14.93 -38.70 -4.74
C GLU A 800 14.56 -38.22 -6.14
N ALA A 801 13.44 -38.73 -6.64
CA ALA A 801 12.72 -38.21 -7.78
C ALA A 801 11.39 -37.63 -7.31
N ILE A 802 11.25 -36.31 -7.38
CA ILE A 802 10.07 -35.57 -6.91
C ILE A 802 9.26 -35.14 -8.13
N PHE A 803 8.00 -35.55 -8.23
CA PHE A 803 7.14 -35.26 -9.37
C PHE A 803 5.78 -34.69 -8.94
N PRO A 804 5.22 -33.73 -9.70
CA PRO A 804 3.96 -33.10 -9.34
C PRO A 804 2.79 -34.05 -9.59
N LEU A 805 2.01 -34.34 -8.55
CA LEU A 805 0.72 -35.04 -8.68
C LEU A 805 -0.40 -34.05 -9.01
N MET A 806 -0.45 -32.93 -8.28
CA MET A 806 -1.40 -31.84 -8.50
C MET A 806 -0.72 -30.48 -8.32
N LYS A 807 -0.29 -29.88 -9.45
CA LYS A 807 0.45 -28.61 -9.48
C LYS A 807 -0.28 -27.43 -8.84
N ASN A 808 -1.60 -27.41 -8.96
CA ASN A 808 -2.46 -26.33 -8.47
C ASN A 808 -2.55 -26.25 -6.94
N ILE A 809 -2.35 -27.37 -6.24
CA ILE A 809 -2.34 -27.44 -4.77
C ILE A 809 -0.97 -27.80 -4.21
N ASN A 810 0.08 -27.76 -5.05
CA ASN A 810 1.46 -28.10 -4.71
C ASN A 810 1.61 -29.48 -4.02
N LEU A 811 0.82 -30.47 -4.47
CA LEU A 811 0.96 -31.87 -4.06
C LEU A 811 1.93 -32.58 -5.00
N ASN A 812 2.96 -33.20 -4.42
CA ASN A 812 4.04 -33.88 -5.14
C ASN A 812 4.19 -35.30 -4.62
N GLY A 813 4.43 -36.25 -5.52
CA GLY A 813 4.90 -37.58 -5.20
C GLY A 813 6.42 -37.61 -5.16
N VAL A 814 6.96 -38.53 -4.37
CA VAL A 814 8.40 -38.78 -4.24
C VAL A 814 8.63 -40.27 -4.34
N ILE A 815 9.64 -40.67 -5.11
CA ILE A 815 10.24 -42.00 -5.03
C ILE A 815 11.69 -41.79 -4.60
N PHE A 816 12.18 -42.62 -3.70
CA PHE A 816 13.51 -42.45 -3.14
C PHE A 816 14.25 -43.77 -2.96
N PHE A 817 15.57 -43.65 -2.92
CA PHE A 817 16.50 -44.67 -2.48
C PHE A 817 17.47 -44.02 -1.48
N ASP A 818 17.55 -44.61 -0.30
CA ASP A 818 18.41 -44.14 0.77
C ASP A 818 19.45 -45.21 1.13
N MET A 819 20.63 -44.78 1.54
CA MET A 819 21.64 -45.64 2.14
C MET A 819 22.37 -44.90 3.26
N GLY A 820 22.91 -45.63 4.22
CA GLY A 820 23.74 -45.03 5.26
C GLY A 820 24.24 -46.03 6.28
N ASN A 821 25.22 -45.60 7.07
CA ASN A 821 25.77 -46.40 8.15
C ASN A 821 26.33 -45.52 9.27
N VAL A 822 26.41 -46.10 10.47
CA VAL A 822 27.05 -45.55 11.66
C VAL A 822 28.02 -46.57 12.21
N TRP A 823 29.25 -46.16 12.50
CA TRP A 823 30.29 -47.07 13.00
C TRP A 823 31.27 -46.36 13.93
N ASP A 824 32.11 -47.16 14.59
CA ASP A 824 33.14 -46.67 15.51
C ASP A 824 34.55 -46.90 14.95
N LEU A 825 35.55 -46.19 15.49
CA LEU A 825 36.96 -46.39 15.14
C LEU A 825 37.41 -47.81 15.44
N LYS A 826 36.96 -48.37 16.56
CA LYS A 826 37.34 -49.73 17.01
C LYS A 826 36.79 -50.82 16.08
N THR A 827 35.57 -50.63 15.56
CA THR A 827 34.90 -51.61 14.69
C THR A 827 35.25 -51.42 13.21
N GLY A 828 35.64 -50.21 12.82
CA GLY A 828 35.95 -49.87 11.43
C GLY A 828 34.70 -49.81 10.54
N PHE A 829 34.88 -49.43 9.26
CA PHE A 829 33.80 -49.48 8.28
C PHE A 829 33.85 -50.81 7.53
N GLN A 830 32.75 -51.57 7.57
CA GLN A 830 32.58 -52.75 6.74
C GLN A 830 31.49 -52.49 5.70
N GLY A 831 31.76 -52.77 4.43
CA GLY A 831 30.80 -52.51 3.33
C GLY A 831 29.48 -53.28 3.48
N SER A 832 29.51 -54.41 4.19
CA SER A 832 28.33 -55.23 4.56
C SER A 832 27.43 -54.57 5.61
N ASP A 833 27.90 -53.54 6.32
CA ASP A 833 27.09 -52.83 7.32
C ASP A 833 26.29 -51.68 6.73
N LEU A 834 26.44 -51.39 5.43
CA LEU A 834 25.71 -50.35 4.74
C LEU A 834 24.23 -50.70 4.60
N ARG A 835 23.38 -50.04 5.41
CA ARG A 835 21.92 -50.19 5.34
C ARG A 835 21.34 -49.41 4.18
N LYS A 836 20.32 -49.99 3.54
CA LYS A 836 19.71 -49.47 2.32
C LYS A 836 18.20 -49.58 2.39
N SER A 837 17.52 -48.63 1.79
CA SER A 837 16.07 -48.68 1.64
C SER A 837 15.61 -48.05 0.33
N ILE A 838 14.44 -48.48 -0.13
CA ILE A 838 13.70 -47.84 -1.20
C ILE A 838 12.32 -47.45 -0.70
N GLY A 839 11.72 -46.45 -1.29
CA GLY A 839 10.39 -46.07 -0.87
C GLY A 839 9.73 -45.04 -1.74
N PHE A 840 8.54 -44.66 -1.30
CA PHE A 840 7.75 -43.62 -1.93
C PHE A 840 7.10 -42.74 -0.87
N GLY A 841 6.68 -41.54 -1.28
CA GLY A 841 6.06 -40.60 -0.39
C GLY A 841 5.24 -39.54 -1.09
N LEU A 842 4.53 -38.77 -0.27
CA LEU A 842 3.71 -37.64 -0.65
C LEU A 842 4.22 -36.41 0.10
N ARG A 843 4.42 -35.32 -0.64
CA ARG A 843 4.79 -34.01 -0.10
C ARG A 843 3.75 -32.98 -0.50
N TRP A 844 3.19 -32.30 0.49
CA TRP A 844 2.14 -31.33 0.28
C TRP A 844 2.43 -30.06 1.07
N LEU A 845 2.40 -28.91 0.39
CA LEU A 845 2.31 -27.63 1.08
C LEU A 845 0.83 -27.34 1.37
N SER A 846 0.35 -27.80 2.53
CA SER A 846 -1.05 -27.61 2.95
C SER A 846 -1.29 -26.21 3.52
N PRO A 847 -2.55 -25.78 3.69
CA PRO A 847 -2.86 -24.53 4.41
C PRO A 847 -2.35 -24.49 5.85
N PHE A 848 -2.13 -25.66 6.46
CA PHE A 848 -1.65 -25.81 7.84
C PHE A 848 -0.13 -25.98 7.93
N GLY A 849 0.58 -25.85 6.81
CA GLY A 849 2.02 -26.01 6.71
C GLY A 849 2.43 -27.19 5.82
N PRO A 850 3.74 -27.39 5.65
CA PRO A 850 4.24 -28.48 4.84
C PRO A 850 3.93 -29.85 5.49
N LEU A 851 3.84 -30.88 4.66
CA LEU A 851 3.53 -32.24 5.06
C LEU A 851 4.39 -33.18 4.22
N ARG A 852 5.04 -34.14 4.88
CA ARG A 852 5.74 -35.28 4.27
C ARG A 852 5.17 -36.57 4.84
N ILE A 853 4.77 -37.50 3.99
CA ILE A 853 4.44 -38.88 4.35
C ILE A 853 5.30 -39.76 3.47
N GLU A 854 6.16 -40.58 4.04
CA GLU A 854 7.19 -41.32 3.34
C GLU A 854 7.26 -42.74 3.91
N TRP A 855 6.94 -43.73 3.08
CA TRP A 855 7.10 -45.14 3.42
C TRP A 855 8.40 -45.65 2.83
N GLY A 856 9.25 -46.23 3.67
CA GLY A 856 10.50 -46.86 3.26
C GLY A 856 10.49 -48.35 3.57
N TYR A 857 10.99 -49.15 2.63
CA TYR A 857 11.18 -50.59 2.73
C TYR A 857 12.67 -50.89 2.88
N ASN A 858 13.02 -51.65 3.92
CA ASN A 858 14.38 -52.10 4.16
C ASN A 858 14.73 -53.23 3.20
N ILE A 859 15.63 -52.98 2.24
CA ILE A 859 16.03 -53.97 1.23
C ILE A 859 17.19 -54.86 1.68
N ASP A 860 17.79 -54.55 2.83
CA ASP A 860 18.94 -55.27 3.40
C ASP A 860 18.66 -55.63 4.87
N ARG A 861 17.53 -56.32 5.06
CA ARG A 861 16.95 -56.61 6.36
C ARG A 861 17.76 -57.65 7.14
N LYS A 862 18.17 -57.30 8.37
CA LYS A 862 18.69 -58.26 9.36
C LYS A 862 17.56 -58.92 10.18
N PRO A 863 17.78 -60.09 10.81
CA PRO A 863 16.72 -60.84 11.50
C PRO A 863 15.96 -60.07 12.60
N ASP A 864 16.61 -59.11 13.24
CA ASP A 864 16.08 -58.25 14.32
C ASP A 864 15.55 -56.89 13.83
N GLU A 865 15.52 -56.65 12.52
CA GLU A 865 15.09 -55.38 11.93
C GLU A 865 13.66 -55.44 11.37
N ASP A 866 12.96 -54.30 11.46
CA ASP A 866 11.68 -54.09 10.81
C ASP A 866 11.83 -54.15 9.28
N SER A 867 10.81 -54.68 8.59
CA SER A 867 10.81 -54.79 7.12
C SER A 867 10.54 -53.45 6.43
N SER A 868 9.83 -52.54 7.09
CA SER A 868 9.51 -51.21 6.57
C SER A 868 9.14 -50.27 7.71
N ASN A 869 9.21 -48.97 7.44
CA ASN A 869 8.77 -47.94 8.38
C ASN A 869 8.00 -46.83 7.65
N PHE A 870 6.93 -46.36 8.28
CA PHE A 870 6.20 -45.16 7.86
C PHE A 870 6.72 -43.95 8.61
N ASN A 871 7.32 -43.02 7.88
CA ASN A 871 7.68 -41.72 8.38
C ASN A 871 6.63 -40.71 7.95
N PHE A 872 6.20 -39.88 8.88
CA PHE A 872 5.36 -38.75 8.56
C PHE A 872 5.87 -37.54 9.35
N GLN A 873 5.63 -36.35 8.81
CA GLN A 873 6.05 -35.08 9.37
C GLN A 873 5.04 -34.02 8.91
N ILE A 874 4.50 -33.25 9.84
CA ILE A 874 3.50 -32.22 9.59
C ILE A 874 3.90 -30.94 10.33
N GLY A 875 3.76 -29.78 9.69
CA GLY A 875 3.88 -28.48 10.38
C GLY A 875 5.31 -27.92 10.44
N GLY A 876 5.68 -27.27 11.54
CA GLY A 876 6.91 -26.47 11.66
C GLY A 876 8.24 -27.25 11.77
N GLU A 877 8.28 -28.54 11.45
CA GLU A 877 9.47 -29.38 11.64
C GLU A 877 10.45 -29.45 10.44
N PHE A 878 10.20 -28.70 9.35
CA PHE A 878 10.95 -28.81 8.07
C PHE A 878 12.23 -27.96 7.93
#